data_AF-A0A9P1D5J5-F1
#
_entry.id   AF-A0A9P1D5J5-F1
#
_cell.length_a   1.000
_cell.length_b   1.000
_cell.length_c   1.000
_cell.angle_alpha   90.00
_cell.angle_beta   90.00
_cell.angle_gamma   90.00
#
_symmetry.space_group_name_H-M   'P 1'
#
loop_
_entity.id
_entity.type
_entity.pdbx_description
1 polymer ?
#
loop_
_entity_poly.entity_id
_entity_poly.type
_entity_poly.pdbx_seq_one_letter_code
_entity_poly.pdbx_strand_id
1 'polypeptide(L)'
;MTAMTSTDFEVLTNDARSTASWNVVEGSVSGLQAEVALERDVMAFPADDVKAVLSVVAPRVDDSHRAPLRLVAVLDKSGSMNGEKIRLVKQTMIFMLRYLSDKDALGVVEYGSDVKVVAPLTLCDQDGRTRLQHAIERIQISGQTNLSGGLIKGLELHKDNPRHVAAEAPKQPVKVGNTYRRMTPEEAKDKVERGEHFGHPEAAMPSDAERVHEWTMALRFAPEDQKLVKKVVFKLHETFRDPVVEVTTAPFELKRFGWGTFMVKVVIHLQDGRQVETSHMLCFDKPETFRTVLLPLRSPEATGRSESFWGLCGKSSTDQGSEFTVETREFLVETREAVVRSTFLFTDGHANMGITKTEDLCQAASGLLGELKEYKSSISTFGFGADHNADMLRCLADTTTDGTYSHVESEDQIAEAFGEALGGLLSTTHQNVSLMLQLAPNVTFSRAYSSFKPTVEHGVVTLELGDLFSEERRDILVSLRLPDSTSAEGRLEAIGRLEARGFSVISKRSETSSKAVMIERRAVVEKSQMNHQVELHWNRYVTNEALENARMVADRGDLKQAREILDAASVTLGASPLVINGDPICLGLLSDLQDCLGDLQHRDDYFQKGSKKMAMIQGMHAKQRATHGANTSMYTNAVMKEYRAAFKMGIA
;
A
#
# COMPACT_ATOMS: atom_id res chain seq x y z
N MET A 1 33.84 25.66 19.32
CA MET A 1 34.60 25.87 20.57
C MET A 1 33.83 26.85 21.45
N THR A 2 32.99 26.31 22.33
CA THR A 2 32.59 26.96 23.59
C THR A 2 32.39 25.79 24.55
N ALA A 3 33.35 25.56 25.44
CA ALA A 3 33.30 24.47 26.40
C ALA A 3 32.30 24.87 27.51
N MET A 4 31.25 24.08 27.70
CA MET A 4 30.39 24.21 28.88
C MET A 4 31.19 23.81 30.13
N THR A 5 31.19 24.71 31.13
CA THR A 5 31.94 24.56 32.38
C THR A 5 31.19 23.70 33.41
N SER A 6 31.91 23.14 34.39
CA SER A 6 31.42 22.11 35.33
C SER A 6 30.27 22.54 36.27
N THR A 7 29.80 23.77 36.16
CA THR A 7 28.70 24.34 36.96
C THR A 7 27.31 23.98 36.41
N ASP A 8 27.18 23.57 35.15
CA ASP A 8 25.89 23.14 34.58
C ASP A 8 25.45 21.73 35.06
N PHE A 9 26.33 21.00 35.77
CA PHE A 9 26.09 19.64 36.26
C PHE A 9 25.49 19.58 37.68
N GLU A 10 25.61 20.64 38.50
CA GLU A 10 25.14 20.61 39.90
C GLU A 10 23.61 20.77 40.05
N VAL A 11 22.91 21.27 39.03
CA VAL A 11 21.45 21.45 39.05
C VAL A 11 20.69 20.11 38.95
N LEU A 12 21.37 19.02 38.58
CA LEU A 12 20.77 17.69 38.34
C LEU A 12 20.57 16.83 39.60
N THR A 13 20.96 17.30 40.79
CA THR A 13 20.96 16.49 42.01
C THR A 13 19.67 16.58 42.85
N ASN A 14 18.76 17.51 42.54
CA ASN A 14 17.66 17.87 43.45
C ASN A 14 16.31 17.16 43.22
N ASP A 15 16.14 16.35 42.17
CA ASP A 15 14.87 15.65 41.89
C ASP A 15 14.85 14.18 42.34
N ALA A 16 15.93 13.71 42.99
CA ALA A 16 16.16 12.30 43.25
C ALA A 16 15.65 11.84 44.63
N ARG A 17 14.37 12.06 44.98
CA ARG A 17 13.71 11.31 46.07
C ARG A 17 12.20 11.12 45.82
N SER A 18 11.83 10.16 44.98
CA SER A 18 10.58 9.41 45.20
C SER A 18 10.72 7.96 44.75
N THR A 19 10.97 7.08 45.71
CA THR A 19 10.68 5.66 45.60
C THR A 19 9.21 5.42 45.96
N ALA A 20 8.53 4.61 45.14
CA ALA A 20 7.35 3.78 45.43
C ALA A 20 6.07 4.05 44.61
N SER A 21 5.51 2.92 44.16
CA SER A 21 4.18 2.68 43.57
C SER A 21 3.91 3.24 42.17
N TRP A 22 3.93 2.33 41.20
CA TRP A 22 3.31 2.50 39.88
C TRP A 22 1.80 2.61 40.04
N ASN A 23 1.32 3.81 40.31
CA ASN A 23 0.00 4.19 39.86
C ASN A 23 0.18 4.81 38.47
N VAL A 24 -0.43 4.17 37.46
CA VAL A 24 -0.67 4.79 36.16
C VAL A 24 -1.44 6.08 36.43
N VAL A 25 -0.72 7.19 36.41
CA VAL A 25 -1.37 8.50 36.32
C VAL A 25 -1.86 8.57 34.88
N GLU A 26 -3.18 8.48 34.69
CA GLU A 26 -3.88 8.86 33.48
C GLU A 26 -3.63 10.36 33.22
N GLY A 27 -2.46 10.66 32.67
CA GLY A 27 -2.07 11.96 32.16
C GLY A 27 -1.60 11.75 30.74
N SER A 28 -2.31 12.34 29.78
CA SER A 28 -2.05 12.25 28.35
C SER A 28 -0.57 12.49 28.01
N VAL A 29 0.15 11.42 27.72
CA VAL A 29 1.48 11.49 27.09
C VAL A 29 1.27 11.93 25.66
N SER A 30 1.51 13.21 25.38
CA SER A 30 1.12 13.83 24.11
C SER A 30 2.22 13.83 23.03
N GLY A 31 3.29 13.06 23.17
CA GLY A 31 4.43 13.09 22.24
C GLY A 31 5.39 11.91 22.38
N LEU A 32 6.43 11.89 21.53
CA LEU A 32 7.47 10.86 21.51
C LEU A 32 8.19 10.73 22.86
N GLN A 33 8.44 9.51 23.35
CA GLN A 33 9.15 9.26 24.61
C GLN A 33 10.42 8.44 24.42
N ALA A 34 11.49 8.85 25.08
CA ALA A 34 12.76 8.13 25.14
C ALA A 34 12.89 7.45 26.51
N GLU A 35 13.20 6.15 26.52
CA GLU A 35 13.42 5.38 27.74
C GLU A 35 14.73 4.62 27.66
N VAL A 36 15.32 4.31 28.82
CA VAL A 36 16.53 3.49 28.91
C VAL A 36 16.39 2.53 30.08
N ALA A 37 16.74 1.27 29.84
CA ALA A 37 16.89 0.25 30.87
C ALA A 37 18.31 -0.31 30.85
N LEU A 38 19.00 -0.29 31.99
CA LEU A 38 20.31 -0.91 32.14
C LEU A 38 20.17 -2.35 32.61
N GLU A 39 21.12 -3.21 32.27
CA GLU A 39 21.14 -4.63 32.68
C GLU A 39 21.03 -4.77 34.19
N ARG A 40 21.69 -3.84 34.91
CA ARG A 40 21.64 -3.66 36.36
C ARG A 40 21.77 -2.17 36.67
N ASP A 41 21.10 -1.74 37.73
CA ASP A 41 21.18 -0.35 38.20
C ASP A 41 22.51 -0.08 38.96
N VAL A 42 23.15 -1.15 39.46
CA VAL A 42 24.40 -1.09 40.22
C VAL A 42 25.46 -1.98 39.56
N MET A 43 26.65 -1.43 39.31
CA MET A 43 27.78 -2.15 38.69
C MET A 43 29.07 -1.99 39.50
N ALA A 44 29.93 -3.01 39.43
CA ALA A 44 31.18 -3.05 40.20
C ALA A 44 32.26 -2.14 39.59
N PHE A 45 33.22 -1.67 40.40
CA PHE A 45 34.21 -0.69 39.99
C PHE A 45 35.16 -1.00 38.82
N PRO A 46 35.56 -2.23 38.47
CA PRO A 46 36.40 -2.39 37.30
C PRO A 46 35.64 -2.02 36.03
N ALA A 47 36.38 -1.62 35.00
CA ALA A 47 35.85 -1.49 33.65
C ALA A 47 35.15 -2.80 33.25
N ASP A 48 33.86 -2.69 32.91
CA ASP A 48 33.02 -3.81 32.53
C ASP A 48 32.04 -3.37 31.45
N ASP A 49 31.56 -4.34 30.69
CA ASP A 49 30.55 -4.11 29.67
C ASP A 49 29.15 -4.18 30.33
N VAL A 50 28.36 -3.13 30.16
CA VAL A 50 26.96 -3.07 30.61
C VAL A 50 26.04 -3.10 29.39
N LYS A 51 25.03 -3.98 29.42
CA LYS A 51 23.97 -3.94 28.41
C LYS A 51 22.95 -2.87 28.77
N ALA A 52 22.42 -2.21 27.76
CA ALA A 52 21.35 -1.24 27.88
C ALA A 52 20.34 -1.44 26.76
N VAL A 53 19.06 -1.30 27.07
CA VAL A 53 18.00 -1.17 26.07
C VAL A 53 17.69 0.31 25.92
N LEU A 54 17.86 0.83 24.71
CA LEU A 54 17.49 2.17 24.31
C LEU A 54 16.12 2.09 23.64
N SER A 55 15.13 2.78 24.18
CA SER A 55 13.75 2.67 23.72
C SER A 55 13.22 4.00 23.23
N VAL A 56 12.40 3.94 22.19
CA VAL A 56 11.49 5.02 21.80
C VAL A 56 10.06 4.51 21.76
N VAL A 57 9.14 5.27 22.33
CA VAL A 57 7.71 4.94 22.41
C VAL A 57 6.91 6.05 21.74
N ALA A 58 6.07 5.68 20.77
CA ALA A 58 5.12 6.59 20.16
C ALA A 58 3.86 6.72 21.03
N PRO A 59 3.24 7.91 21.08
CA PRO A 59 2.02 8.13 21.84
C PRO A 59 0.84 7.37 21.22
N ARG A 60 -0.19 7.14 22.02
CA ARG A 60 -1.48 6.68 21.52
C ARG A 60 -2.21 7.85 20.85
N VAL A 61 -2.77 7.61 19.67
CA VAL A 61 -3.48 8.63 18.90
C VAL A 61 -4.80 8.05 18.38
N ASP A 62 -5.87 8.82 18.48
CA ASP A 62 -7.17 8.44 17.93
C ASP A 62 -7.18 8.55 16.40
N ASP A 63 -7.88 7.61 15.74
CA ASP A 63 -7.97 7.49 14.28
C ASP A 63 -8.44 8.75 13.54
N SER A 64 -9.09 9.67 14.24
CA SER A 64 -9.64 10.91 13.68
C SER A 64 -8.59 11.89 13.13
N HIS A 65 -7.31 11.74 13.50
CA HIS A 65 -6.25 12.71 13.18
C HIS A 65 -5.02 12.08 12.48
N ARG A 66 -5.19 11.06 11.65
CA ARG A 66 -4.08 10.46 10.89
C ARG A 66 -3.69 11.25 9.63
N ALA A 67 -2.45 11.08 9.20
CA ALA A 67 -1.94 11.60 7.94
C ALA A 67 -2.60 10.93 6.71
N PRO A 68 -2.74 11.64 5.57
CA PRO A 68 -3.11 11.01 4.31
C PRO A 68 -2.10 9.95 3.87
N LEU A 69 -2.60 8.85 3.31
CA LEU A 69 -1.83 7.76 2.74
C LEU A 69 -1.77 7.91 1.20
N ARG A 70 -0.58 7.71 0.63
CA ARG A 70 -0.36 7.46 -0.80
C ARG A 70 0.17 6.05 -0.94
N LEU A 71 -0.67 5.18 -1.45
CA LEU A 71 -0.35 3.77 -1.62
C LEU A 71 -0.20 3.46 -3.10
N VAL A 72 0.85 2.76 -3.49
CA VAL A 72 0.98 2.20 -4.84
C VAL A 72 1.00 0.68 -4.74
N ALA A 73 0.01 0.03 -5.35
CA ALA A 73 -0.07 -1.42 -5.43
C ALA A 73 0.54 -1.91 -6.75
N VAL A 74 1.58 -2.72 -6.66
CA VAL A 74 2.29 -3.34 -7.77
C VAL A 74 1.91 -4.82 -7.82
N LEU A 75 1.09 -5.18 -8.80
CA LEU A 75 0.38 -6.45 -8.87
C LEU A 75 0.95 -7.35 -9.97
N ASP A 76 1.43 -8.53 -9.59
CA ASP A 76 1.80 -9.58 -10.54
C ASP A 76 0.57 -10.14 -11.26
N LYS A 77 0.61 -10.17 -12.59
CA LYS A 77 -0.42 -10.81 -13.44
C LYS A 77 0.13 -12.01 -14.22
N SER A 78 1.29 -12.55 -13.84
CA SER A 78 1.91 -13.71 -14.50
C SER A 78 1.03 -14.96 -14.42
N GLY A 79 1.29 -15.92 -15.30
CA GLY A 79 0.49 -17.16 -15.40
C GLY A 79 0.36 -17.95 -14.09
N SER A 80 1.33 -17.86 -13.19
CA SER A 80 1.33 -18.54 -11.88
C SER A 80 0.29 -17.96 -10.92
N MET A 81 -0.07 -16.68 -11.06
CA MET A 81 -1.10 -16.00 -10.27
C MET A 81 -2.53 -16.46 -10.61
N ASN A 82 -2.70 -17.36 -11.58
CA ASN A 82 -4.00 -17.85 -12.02
C ASN A 82 -4.79 -18.55 -10.89
N GLY A 83 -6.12 -18.47 -10.97
CA GLY A 83 -7.02 -19.05 -9.98
C GLY A 83 -7.16 -18.19 -8.72
N GLU A 84 -7.02 -18.82 -7.56
CA GLU A 84 -7.34 -18.20 -6.27
C GLU A 84 -6.41 -17.03 -5.91
N LYS A 85 -5.12 -17.08 -6.27
CA LYS A 85 -4.14 -16.04 -5.90
C LYS A 85 -4.56 -14.65 -6.41
N ILE A 86 -4.82 -14.50 -7.70
CA ILE A 86 -5.26 -13.21 -8.27
C ILE A 86 -6.65 -12.80 -7.80
N ARG A 87 -7.56 -13.77 -7.57
CA ARG A 87 -8.89 -13.50 -7.02
C ARG A 87 -8.76 -12.84 -5.64
N LEU A 88 -7.92 -13.41 -4.78
CA LEU A 88 -7.66 -12.91 -3.44
C LEU A 88 -6.98 -11.55 -3.42
N VAL A 89 -5.98 -11.33 -4.27
CA VAL A 89 -5.34 -10.02 -4.40
C VAL A 89 -6.37 -8.96 -4.80
N LYS A 90 -7.20 -9.23 -5.80
CA LYS A 90 -8.26 -8.29 -6.22
C LYS A 90 -9.27 -8.04 -5.12
N GLN A 91 -9.77 -9.08 -4.45
CA GLN A 91 -10.75 -8.95 -3.37
C GLN A 91 -10.18 -8.14 -2.20
N THR A 92 -8.92 -8.40 -1.81
CA THR A 92 -8.22 -7.67 -0.75
C THR A 92 -8.04 -6.20 -1.11
N MET A 93 -7.64 -5.92 -2.36
CA MET A 93 -7.48 -4.55 -2.85
C MET A 93 -8.80 -3.78 -2.91
N ILE A 94 -9.89 -4.42 -3.36
CA ILE A 94 -11.24 -3.82 -3.38
C ILE A 94 -11.75 -3.61 -1.96
N PHE A 95 -11.52 -4.56 -1.06
CA PHE A 95 -11.91 -4.44 0.34
C PHE A 95 -11.16 -3.29 1.03
N MET A 96 -9.87 -3.12 0.76
CA MET A 96 -9.07 -2.01 1.26
C MET A 96 -9.65 -0.65 0.89
N LEU A 97 -10.19 -0.48 -0.32
CA LEU A 97 -10.79 0.79 -0.76
C LEU A 97 -11.89 1.28 0.19
N ARG A 98 -12.46 0.41 1.04
CA ARG A 98 -13.47 0.78 2.04
C ARG A 98 -12.90 1.48 3.27
N TYR A 99 -11.64 1.23 3.62
CA TYR A 99 -10.97 1.79 4.81
C TYR A 99 -10.14 3.03 4.50
N LEU A 100 -9.81 3.25 3.23
CA LEU A 100 -9.22 4.50 2.80
C LEU A 100 -10.25 5.63 2.93
N SER A 101 -9.77 6.80 3.33
CA SER A 101 -10.51 8.05 3.40
C SER A 101 -10.40 8.81 2.07
N ASP A 102 -11.23 9.83 1.88
CA ASP A 102 -11.23 10.64 0.65
C ASP A 102 -9.95 11.48 0.48
N LYS A 103 -9.14 11.60 1.55
CA LYS A 103 -7.82 12.24 1.51
C LYS A 103 -6.72 11.30 1.04
N ASP A 104 -6.93 9.98 1.05
CA ASP A 104 -5.94 9.00 0.63
C ASP A 104 -5.94 8.84 -0.88
N ALA A 105 -4.86 8.29 -1.43
CA ALA A 105 -4.77 7.98 -2.85
C ALA A 105 -4.17 6.60 -3.10
N LEU A 106 -4.68 5.92 -4.12
CA LEU A 106 -4.20 4.62 -4.58
C LEU A 106 -3.75 4.70 -6.04
N GLY A 107 -2.52 4.28 -6.31
CA GLY A 107 -2.02 3.96 -7.64
C GLY A 107 -1.98 2.44 -7.85
N VAL A 108 -2.25 1.98 -9.06
CA VAL A 108 -2.21 0.54 -9.39
C VAL A 108 -1.36 0.31 -10.62
N VAL A 109 -0.30 -0.48 -10.45
CA VAL A 109 0.59 -0.95 -11.51
C VAL A 109 0.40 -2.45 -11.64
N GLU A 110 0.12 -2.94 -12.84
CA GLU A 110 0.16 -4.37 -13.15
C GLU A 110 1.46 -4.69 -13.88
N TYR A 111 2.04 -5.86 -13.61
CA TYR A 111 3.21 -6.32 -14.32
C TYR A 111 3.11 -7.81 -14.67
N GLY A 112 3.52 -8.13 -15.89
CA GLY A 112 3.70 -9.48 -16.39
C GLY A 112 4.93 -9.50 -17.30
N SER A 113 4.77 -9.86 -18.58
CA SER A 113 5.81 -9.58 -19.59
C SER A 113 5.98 -8.08 -19.86
N ASP A 114 4.88 -7.33 -19.78
CA ASP A 114 4.78 -5.88 -19.88
C ASP A 114 4.45 -5.26 -18.52
N VAL A 115 4.74 -3.97 -18.37
CA VAL A 115 4.43 -3.18 -17.16
C VAL A 115 3.48 -2.07 -17.55
N LYS A 116 2.37 -1.93 -16.81
CA LYS A 116 1.34 -0.94 -17.13
C LYS A 116 0.77 -0.31 -15.87
N VAL A 117 0.63 1.01 -15.91
CA VAL A 117 -0.13 1.76 -14.89
C VAL A 117 -1.61 1.60 -15.23
N VAL A 118 -2.32 0.79 -14.44
CA VAL A 118 -3.76 0.52 -14.60
C VAL A 118 -4.58 1.70 -14.08
N ALA A 119 -4.12 2.28 -12.96
CA ALA A 119 -4.64 3.51 -12.41
C ALA A 119 -3.47 4.41 -11.97
N PRO A 120 -3.42 5.69 -12.39
CA PRO A 120 -2.49 6.64 -11.79
C PRO A 120 -2.83 6.84 -10.31
N LEU A 121 -2.02 7.59 -9.58
CA LEU A 121 -2.31 7.92 -8.18
C LEU A 121 -3.65 8.68 -8.08
N THR A 122 -4.68 7.98 -7.63
CA THR A 122 -6.08 8.41 -7.72
C THR A 122 -6.64 8.58 -6.30
N LEU A 123 -7.24 9.73 -6.02
CA LEU A 123 -7.86 9.98 -4.71
C LEU A 123 -8.99 9.00 -4.43
N CYS A 124 -9.13 8.56 -3.19
CA CYS A 124 -10.13 7.59 -2.76
C CYS A 124 -11.47 8.24 -2.38
N ASP A 125 -11.86 9.29 -3.10
CA ASP A 125 -13.24 9.82 -3.05
C ASP A 125 -14.24 8.85 -3.72
N GLN A 126 -15.53 9.17 -3.69
CA GLN A 126 -16.58 8.28 -4.19
C GLN A 126 -16.37 7.83 -5.66
N ASP A 127 -15.97 8.76 -6.52
CA ASP A 127 -15.75 8.50 -7.95
C ASP A 127 -14.44 7.74 -8.17
N GLY A 128 -13.39 8.14 -7.45
CA GLY A 128 -12.09 7.49 -7.45
C GLY A 128 -12.16 6.04 -6.99
N ARG A 129 -12.89 5.73 -5.91
CA ARG A 129 -13.12 4.34 -5.46
C ARG A 129 -13.79 3.51 -6.54
N THR A 130 -14.84 4.04 -7.16
CA THR A 130 -15.57 3.34 -8.24
C THR A 130 -14.63 3.05 -9.42
N ARG A 131 -13.81 4.04 -9.80
CA ARG A 131 -12.84 3.89 -10.89
C ARG A 131 -11.74 2.89 -10.57
N LEU A 132 -11.19 2.96 -9.36
CA LEU A 132 -10.14 2.05 -8.87
C LEU A 132 -10.66 0.62 -8.80
N GLN A 133 -11.88 0.42 -8.28
CA GLN A 133 -12.53 -0.90 -8.26
C GLN A 133 -12.64 -1.48 -9.67
N HIS A 134 -13.20 -0.73 -10.63
CA HIS A 134 -13.29 -1.20 -12.02
C HIS A 134 -11.94 -1.45 -12.68
N ALA A 135 -10.91 -0.66 -12.34
CA ALA A 135 -9.55 -0.87 -12.82
C ALA A 135 -8.98 -2.20 -12.31
N ILE A 136 -9.12 -2.49 -11.02
CA ILE A 136 -8.66 -3.72 -10.37
C ILE A 136 -9.40 -4.96 -10.90
N GLU A 137 -10.73 -4.87 -11.05
CA GLU A 137 -11.57 -5.97 -11.57
C GLU A 137 -11.12 -6.42 -12.97
N ARG A 138 -10.70 -5.47 -13.82
CA ARG A 138 -10.32 -5.70 -15.22
C ARG A 138 -8.95 -6.35 -15.42
N ILE A 139 -8.08 -6.40 -14.40
CA ILE A 139 -6.75 -7.01 -14.51
C ILE A 139 -6.89 -8.46 -14.99
N GLN A 140 -6.17 -8.86 -16.03
CA GLN A 140 -6.22 -10.22 -16.57
C GLN A 140 -4.85 -10.88 -16.48
N ILE A 141 -4.84 -12.17 -16.17
CA ILE A 141 -3.62 -12.97 -16.13
C ILE A 141 -3.03 -13.06 -17.54
N SER A 142 -1.75 -12.72 -17.67
CA SER A 142 -1.01 -12.81 -18.92
C SER A 142 0.50 -12.68 -18.74
N GLY A 143 1.25 -13.52 -19.47
CA GLY A 143 2.68 -13.37 -19.66
C GLY A 143 3.55 -13.94 -18.53
N GLN A 144 4.81 -13.49 -18.54
CA GLN A 144 5.88 -13.84 -17.59
C GLN A 144 5.94 -12.82 -16.43
N THR A 145 7.09 -12.67 -15.75
CA THR A 145 7.23 -11.93 -14.48
C THR A 145 8.38 -10.90 -14.56
N ASN A 146 8.06 -9.68 -15.03
CA ASN A 146 8.98 -8.53 -15.01
C ASN A 146 8.85 -7.73 -13.70
N LEU A 147 9.28 -8.34 -12.60
CA LEU A 147 9.19 -7.77 -11.26
C LEU A 147 9.97 -6.45 -11.15
N SER A 148 11.17 -6.39 -11.74
CA SER A 148 12.02 -5.19 -11.71
C SER A 148 11.33 -3.97 -12.33
N GLY A 149 10.73 -4.13 -13.51
CA GLY A 149 10.00 -3.05 -14.17
C GLY A 149 8.74 -2.64 -13.41
N GLY A 150 8.00 -3.60 -12.85
CA GLY A 150 6.82 -3.34 -12.02
C GLY A 150 7.15 -2.50 -10.79
N LEU A 151 8.18 -2.91 -10.03
CA LEU A 151 8.61 -2.20 -8.83
C LEU A 151 9.11 -0.79 -9.13
N ILE A 152 10.02 -0.65 -10.11
CA ILE A 152 10.56 0.66 -10.52
C ILE A 152 9.41 1.59 -10.91
N LYS A 153 8.45 1.10 -11.71
CA LYS A 153 7.31 1.92 -12.13
C LYS A 153 6.40 2.29 -10.96
N GLY A 154 6.21 1.39 -10.00
CA GLY A 154 5.46 1.67 -8.78
C GLY A 154 6.11 2.75 -7.93
N LEU A 155 7.43 2.68 -7.74
CA LEU A 155 8.20 3.67 -7.00
C LEU A 155 8.19 5.05 -7.70
N GLU A 156 8.33 5.09 -9.03
CA GLU A 156 8.23 6.33 -9.80
C GLU A 156 6.87 7.02 -9.65
N LEU A 157 5.78 6.26 -9.51
CA LEU A 157 4.43 6.80 -9.44
C LEU A 157 4.21 7.68 -8.20
N HIS A 158 5.05 7.56 -7.15
CA HIS A 158 5.01 8.46 -5.99
C HIS A 158 5.44 9.90 -6.32
N LYS A 159 6.12 10.14 -7.45
CA LYS A 159 6.44 11.49 -7.94
C LYS A 159 5.23 12.22 -8.51
N ASP A 160 4.17 11.48 -8.87
CA ASP A 160 2.96 12.06 -9.43
C ASP A 160 2.06 12.59 -8.30
N ASN A 161 1.42 13.73 -8.54
CA ASN A 161 0.40 14.24 -7.63
C ASN A 161 -0.89 13.40 -7.74
N PRO A 162 -1.60 13.16 -6.63
CA PRO A 162 -2.91 12.52 -6.64
C PRO A 162 -3.89 13.30 -7.52
N ARG A 163 -4.76 12.57 -8.20
CA ARG A 163 -5.76 13.15 -9.10
C ARG A 163 -7.16 12.75 -8.66
N HIS A 164 -8.07 13.71 -8.70
CA HIS A 164 -9.50 13.40 -8.73
C HIS A 164 -9.84 12.71 -10.05
N VAL A 165 -10.73 11.73 -10.01
CA VAL A 165 -11.35 11.21 -11.23
C VAL A 165 -12.49 12.14 -11.58
N ALA A 166 -12.50 12.70 -12.79
CA ALA A 166 -13.68 13.39 -13.27
C ALA A 166 -14.86 12.40 -13.27
N ALA A 167 -15.95 12.73 -12.57
CA ALA A 167 -17.15 11.92 -12.50
C ALA A 167 -17.54 11.46 -13.92
N GLU A 168 -17.64 10.14 -14.15
CA GLU A 168 -18.24 9.65 -15.41
C GLU A 168 -19.68 10.14 -15.42
N ALA A 169 -20.01 11.05 -16.35
CA ALA A 169 -21.36 11.59 -16.47
C ALA A 169 -22.38 10.43 -16.50
N PRO A 170 -23.48 10.48 -15.73
CA PRO A 170 -24.46 9.40 -15.71
C PRO A 170 -24.90 9.10 -17.14
N LYS A 171 -24.83 7.83 -17.56
CA LYS A 171 -25.19 7.42 -18.91
C LYS A 171 -26.72 7.36 -19.05
N GLN A 172 -27.25 7.97 -20.10
CA GLN A 172 -28.67 8.09 -20.36
C GLN A 172 -29.22 6.80 -21.00
N PRO A 173 -30.39 6.30 -20.57
CA PRO A 173 -31.06 5.18 -21.23
C PRO A 173 -31.64 5.59 -22.58
N VAL A 174 -31.25 4.89 -23.64
CA VAL A 174 -31.77 5.07 -25.00
C VAL A 174 -32.34 3.75 -25.49
N LYS A 175 -33.58 3.76 -25.99
CA LYS A 175 -34.14 2.56 -26.62
C LYS A 175 -33.76 2.56 -28.10
N VAL A 176 -33.06 1.52 -28.52
CA VAL A 176 -32.67 1.29 -29.92
C VAL A 176 -33.38 0.03 -30.39
N GLY A 177 -34.00 0.10 -31.56
CA GLY A 177 -34.78 -1.03 -32.05
C GLY A 177 -35.41 -0.81 -33.40
N ASN A 178 -36.15 -1.81 -33.86
CA ASN A 178 -36.94 -1.70 -35.07
C ASN A 178 -38.39 -2.16 -34.87
N THR A 179 -39.29 -1.57 -35.65
CA THR A 179 -40.64 -2.10 -35.89
C THR A 179 -40.71 -2.63 -37.31
N TYR A 180 -41.64 -3.55 -37.57
CA TYR A 180 -41.93 -3.97 -38.94
C TYR A 180 -43.39 -4.35 -39.16
N ARG A 181 -43.83 -4.23 -40.42
CA ARG A 181 -45.12 -4.74 -40.94
C ARG A 181 -44.85 -5.57 -42.18
N ARG A 182 -45.53 -6.71 -42.32
CA ARG A 182 -45.53 -7.47 -43.58
C ARG A 182 -46.31 -6.71 -44.64
N MET A 183 -45.72 -6.56 -45.82
CA MET A 183 -46.39 -5.98 -46.98
C MET A 183 -47.14 -7.05 -47.75
N THR A 184 -48.21 -6.67 -48.43
CA THR A 184 -48.85 -7.56 -49.41
C THR A 184 -48.01 -7.60 -50.70
N PRO A 185 -48.13 -8.65 -51.52
CA PRO A 185 -47.45 -8.73 -52.81
C PRO A 185 -47.75 -7.53 -53.73
N GLU A 186 -48.99 -7.02 -53.70
CA GLU A 186 -49.40 -5.85 -54.49
C GLU A 186 -48.71 -4.57 -54.01
N GLU A 187 -48.67 -4.35 -52.68
CA GLU A 187 -47.97 -3.20 -52.08
C GLU A 187 -46.46 -3.23 -52.39
N ALA A 188 -45.85 -4.42 -52.34
CA ALA A 188 -44.44 -4.58 -52.65
C ALA A 188 -44.15 -4.31 -54.13
N LYS A 189 -45.01 -4.79 -55.04
CA LYS A 189 -44.87 -4.60 -56.48
C LYS A 189 -45.04 -3.12 -56.89
N ASP A 190 -46.04 -2.43 -56.36
CA ASP A 190 -46.31 -1.02 -56.63
C ASP A 190 -45.13 -0.11 -56.21
N LYS A 191 -44.50 -0.36 -55.06
CA LYS A 191 -43.31 0.39 -54.64
C LYS A 191 -42.12 0.19 -55.58
N VAL A 192 -41.91 -1.04 -56.03
CA VAL A 192 -40.84 -1.39 -56.98
C VAL A 192 -41.06 -0.72 -58.33
N GLU A 193 -42.30 -0.73 -58.85
CA GLU A 193 -42.67 -0.07 -60.10
C GLU A 193 -42.50 1.46 -60.04
N ARG A 194 -42.67 2.07 -58.85
CA ARG A 194 -42.39 3.50 -58.60
C ARG A 194 -40.89 3.82 -58.47
N GLY A 195 -40.02 2.83 -58.63
CA GLY A 195 -38.58 2.99 -58.54
C GLY A 195 -38.04 3.05 -57.11
N GLU A 196 -38.84 2.71 -56.11
CA GLU A 196 -38.36 2.45 -54.75
C GLU A 196 -37.80 1.01 -54.76
N HIS A 197 -36.47 0.85 -54.77
CA HIS A 197 -35.82 -0.47 -54.93
C HIS A 197 -35.37 -1.08 -53.59
N PHE A 198 -35.29 -2.42 -53.56
CA PHE A 198 -34.89 -3.28 -52.41
C PHE A 198 -33.42 -3.16 -51.97
N GLY A 199 -32.68 -2.25 -52.59
CA GLY A 199 -31.24 -2.27 -52.61
C GLY A 199 -30.70 -1.94 -53.99
N HIS A 200 -29.50 -2.46 -54.33
CA HIS A 200 -28.80 -2.20 -55.57
C HIS A 200 -29.69 -2.55 -56.78
N PRO A 201 -29.75 -1.71 -57.84
CA PRO A 201 -30.70 -1.87 -58.95
C PRO A 201 -30.62 -3.21 -59.70
N GLU A 202 -29.49 -3.91 -59.59
CA GLU A 202 -29.20 -5.17 -60.31
C GLU A 202 -29.46 -6.44 -59.47
N ALA A 203 -29.87 -6.30 -58.20
CA ALA A 203 -30.17 -7.45 -57.35
C ALA A 203 -31.57 -8.02 -57.68
N ALA A 204 -31.61 -9.19 -58.32
CA ALA A 204 -32.86 -9.93 -58.52
C ALA A 204 -33.49 -10.30 -57.16
N MET A 205 -34.82 -10.19 -57.04
CA MET A 205 -35.54 -10.71 -55.87
C MET A 205 -35.30 -12.23 -55.76
N PRO A 206 -34.78 -12.74 -54.62
CA PRO A 206 -34.64 -14.17 -54.42
C PRO A 206 -35.98 -14.90 -54.58
N SER A 207 -35.98 -16.16 -55.02
CA SER A 207 -37.20 -16.99 -55.11
C SER A 207 -37.95 -17.11 -53.78
N ASP A 208 -37.22 -16.97 -52.67
CA ASP A 208 -37.72 -17.08 -51.31
C ASP A 208 -38.17 -15.72 -50.72
N ALA A 209 -38.18 -14.65 -51.53
CA ALA A 209 -38.58 -13.29 -51.16
C ALA A 209 -40.10 -13.11 -51.01
N GLU A 210 -40.83 -14.15 -50.61
CA GLU A 210 -42.30 -14.12 -50.45
C GLU A 210 -42.79 -13.16 -49.36
N ARG A 211 -41.89 -12.50 -48.61
CA ARG A 211 -42.24 -11.65 -47.46
C ARG A 211 -41.37 -10.40 -47.41
N VAL A 212 -41.76 -9.39 -48.18
CA VAL A 212 -41.23 -8.04 -48.04
C VAL A 212 -41.80 -7.41 -46.76
N HIS A 213 -40.94 -6.78 -45.99
CA HIS A 213 -41.30 -6.06 -44.78
C HIS A 213 -41.09 -4.57 -44.98
N GLU A 214 -42.06 -3.76 -44.57
CA GLU A 214 -41.84 -2.35 -44.29
C GLU A 214 -41.36 -2.24 -42.84
N TRP A 215 -40.17 -1.68 -42.63
CA TRP A 215 -39.55 -1.63 -41.31
C TRP A 215 -39.05 -0.22 -40.99
N THR A 216 -39.05 0.10 -39.70
CA THR A 216 -38.57 1.38 -39.18
C THR A 216 -37.53 1.11 -38.11
N MET A 217 -36.29 1.56 -38.33
CA MET A 217 -35.25 1.59 -37.30
C MET A 217 -35.38 2.89 -36.51
N ALA A 218 -35.35 2.84 -35.19
CA ALA A 218 -35.63 4.02 -34.37
C ALA A 218 -34.75 4.09 -33.12
N LEU A 219 -34.39 5.32 -32.75
CA LEU A 219 -33.79 5.66 -31.47
C LEU A 219 -34.76 6.52 -30.67
N ARG A 220 -35.15 6.04 -29.50
CA ARG A 220 -36.04 6.76 -28.57
C ARG A 220 -35.25 7.22 -27.35
N PHE A 221 -35.23 8.53 -27.17
CA PHE A 221 -34.56 9.23 -26.07
C PHE A 221 -35.58 9.73 -25.05
N ALA A 222 -35.15 10.03 -23.83
CA ALA A 222 -35.95 10.87 -22.94
C ALA A 222 -36.11 12.28 -23.54
N PRO A 223 -37.21 13.00 -23.29
CA PRO A 223 -37.47 14.32 -23.89
C PRO A 223 -36.35 15.34 -23.68
N GLU A 224 -35.70 15.31 -22.52
CA GLU A 224 -34.57 16.14 -22.15
C GLU A 224 -33.28 15.77 -22.88
N ASP A 225 -33.06 14.48 -23.16
CA ASP A 225 -31.85 13.97 -23.82
C ASP A 225 -31.92 14.09 -25.34
N GLN A 226 -33.13 14.06 -25.92
CA GLN A 226 -33.35 14.25 -27.35
C GLN A 226 -32.78 15.59 -27.85
N LYS A 227 -32.81 16.63 -27.01
CA LYS A 227 -32.28 17.97 -27.33
C LYS A 227 -30.75 17.99 -27.49
N LEU A 228 -30.06 16.99 -26.93
CA LEU A 228 -28.61 16.85 -27.00
C LEU A 228 -28.15 16.25 -28.33
N VAL A 229 -29.06 15.63 -29.09
CA VAL A 229 -28.75 14.96 -30.35
C VAL A 229 -28.86 15.95 -31.51
N LYS A 230 -27.77 16.10 -32.26
CA LYS A 230 -27.69 16.92 -33.48
C LYS A 230 -28.16 16.17 -34.71
N LYS A 231 -27.72 14.91 -34.86
CA LYS A 231 -28.15 14.00 -35.93
C LYS A 231 -27.85 12.55 -35.57
N VAL A 232 -28.55 11.63 -36.19
CA VAL A 232 -28.31 10.18 -36.10
C VAL A 232 -27.98 9.66 -37.48
N VAL A 233 -26.88 8.91 -37.60
CA VAL A 233 -26.43 8.30 -38.85
C VAL A 233 -26.62 6.80 -38.75
N PHE A 234 -27.49 6.25 -39.60
CA PHE A 234 -27.72 4.82 -39.74
C PHE A 234 -26.83 4.28 -40.86
N LYS A 235 -26.01 3.27 -40.54
CA LYS A 235 -25.19 2.54 -41.51
C LYS A 235 -25.83 1.17 -41.75
N LEU A 236 -26.50 1.05 -42.90
CA LEU A 236 -27.11 -0.16 -43.44
C LEU A 236 -26.08 -1.02 -44.20
N HIS A 237 -26.53 -2.20 -44.63
CA HIS A 237 -25.75 -3.08 -45.49
C HIS A 237 -25.47 -2.44 -46.87
N GLU A 238 -24.34 -2.78 -47.50
CA GLU A 238 -23.89 -2.21 -48.79
C GLU A 238 -24.86 -2.47 -49.95
N THR A 239 -25.74 -3.46 -49.80
CA THR A 239 -26.79 -3.74 -50.77
C THR A 239 -27.81 -2.61 -50.86
N PHE A 240 -27.88 -1.65 -49.94
CA PHE A 240 -28.79 -0.49 -50.03
C PHE A 240 -28.21 0.61 -50.92
N ARG A 241 -29.06 1.30 -51.71
CA ARG A 241 -28.65 2.42 -52.57
C ARG A 241 -27.99 3.55 -51.79
N ASP A 242 -28.56 3.87 -50.63
CA ASP A 242 -28.03 4.81 -49.66
C ASP A 242 -27.72 4.05 -48.36
N PRO A 243 -26.54 3.39 -48.27
CA PRO A 243 -26.22 2.55 -47.14
C PRO A 243 -25.85 3.38 -45.90
N VAL A 244 -25.63 4.69 -46.04
CA VAL A 244 -25.39 5.61 -44.92
C VAL A 244 -26.44 6.72 -44.99
N VAL A 245 -27.34 6.74 -44.02
CA VAL A 245 -28.46 7.69 -43.99
C VAL A 245 -28.36 8.57 -42.76
N GLU A 246 -28.34 9.88 -42.95
CA GLU A 246 -28.36 10.86 -41.87
C GLU A 246 -29.79 11.34 -41.59
N VAL A 247 -30.20 11.30 -40.32
CA VAL A 247 -31.47 11.81 -39.83
C VAL A 247 -31.19 12.94 -38.85
N THR A 248 -31.51 14.18 -39.24
CA THR A 248 -31.17 15.40 -38.49
C THR A 248 -32.30 15.89 -37.59
N THR A 249 -33.52 15.43 -37.80
CA THR A 249 -34.72 15.84 -37.07
C THR A 249 -35.35 14.67 -36.34
N ALA A 250 -35.78 14.90 -35.09
CA ALA A 250 -36.56 13.91 -34.35
C ALA A 250 -37.99 13.76 -34.93
N PRO A 251 -38.63 12.58 -34.80
CA PRO A 251 -38.12 11.35 -34.18
C PRO A 251 -37.04 10.71 -35.06
N PHE A 252 -35.89 10.33 -34.45
CA PHE A 252 -34.72 9.83 -35.16
C PHE A 252 -34.97 8.42 -35.68
N GLU A 253 -35.71 8.34 -36.79
CA GLU A 253 -36.23 7.11 -37.36
C GLU A 253 -35.85 6.99 -38.84
N LEU A 254 -35.55 5.77 -39.25
CA LEU A 254 -35.26 5.41 -40.62
C LEU A 254 -36.25 4.35 -41.08
N LYS A 255 -37.15 4.76 -41.98
CA LYS A 255 -38.12 3.87 -42.61
C LYS A 255 -37.62 3.40 -43.97
N ARG A 256 -37.66 2.09 -44.18
CA ARG A 256 -37.30 1.41 -45.43
C ARG A 256 -38.16 0.16 -45.59
N PHE A 257 -37.99 -0.54 -46.70
CA PHE A 257 -38.58 -1.85 -46.89
C PHE A 257 -37.54 -2.82 -47.46
N GLY A 258 -37.70 -4.10 -47.16
CA GLY A 258 -36.77 -5.17 -47.53
C GLY A 258 -37.10 -6.47 -46.81
N TRP A 259 -36.31 -7.50 -47.05
CA TRP A 259 -36.57 -8.86 -46.56
C TRP A 259 -35.44 -9.42 -45.68
N GLY A 260 -34.23 -8.83 -45.74
CA GLY A 260 -33.04 -9.31 -45.04
C GLY A 260 -32.93 -8.83 -43.59
N THR A 261 -32.31 -9.65 -42.74
CA THR A 261 -31.93 -9.32 -41.37
C THR A 261 -30.43 -9.04 -41.29
N PHE A 262 -30.01 -7.98 -40.61
CA PHE A 262 -28.59 -7.59 -40.50
C PHE A 262 -28.35 -6.59 -39.36
N MET A 263 -27.09 -6.47 -38.93
CA MET A 263 -26.70 -5.51 -37.90
C MET A 263 -26.65 -4.09 -38.50
N VAL A 264 -27.49 -3.20 -37.98
CA VAL A 264 -27.45 -1.77 -38.31
C VAL A 264 -26.56 -1.07 -37.30
N LYS A 265 -25.49 -0.43 -37.78
CA LYS A 265 -24.65 0.43 -36.92
C LYS A 265 -25.24 1.83 -36.90
N VAL A 266 -25.25 2.46 -35.73
CA VAL A 266 -25.82 3.78 -35.53
C VAL A 266 -24.79 4.69 -34.88
N VAL A 267 -24.57 5.86 -35.46
CA VAL A 267 -23.69 6.91 -34.91
C VAL A 267 -24.56 8.11 -34.53
N ILE A 268 -24.57 8.45 -33.26
CA ILE A 268 -25.30 9.59 -32.71
C ILE A 268 -24.32 10.75 -32.60
N HIS A 269 -24.55 11.82 -33.35
CA HIS A 269 -23.81 13.07 -33.23
C HIS A 269 -24.52 13.98 -32.24
N LEU A 270 -23.81 14.43 -31.22
CA LEU A 270 -24.33 15.33 -30.20
C LEU A 270 -24.10 16.80 -30.60
N GLN A 271 -24.86 17.71 -29.99
CA GLN A 271 -24.76 19.16 -30.24
C GLN A 271 -23.39 19.73 -29.84
N ASP A 272 -22.72 19.10 -28.87
CA ASP A 272 -21.37 19.46 -28.40
C ASP A 272 -20.23 18.90 -29.28
N GLY A 273 -20.57 18.26 -30.40
CA GLY A 273 -19.61 17.70 -31.37
C GLY A 273 -19.15 16.28 -31.07
N ARG A 274 -19.49 15.70 -29.90
CA ARG A 274 -19.16 14.31 -29.59
C ARG A 274 -19.96 13.32 -30.45
N GLN A 275 -19.41 12.13 -30.63
CA GLN A 275 -20.06 11.02 -31.33
C GLN A 275 -20.19 9.82 -30.40
N VAL A 276 -21.38 9.20 -30.40
CA VAL A 276 -21.67 8.01 -29.60
C VAL A 276 -22.20 6.92 -30.51
N GLU A 277 -21.62 5.73 -30.45
CA GLU A 277 -22.00 4.63 -31.32
C GLU A 277 -22.86 3.59 -30.59
N THR A 278 -23.78 3.00 -31.34
CA THR A 278 -24.54 1.82 -30.93
C THR A 278 -24.90 0.98 -32.15
N SER A 279 -25.56 -0.14 -31.95
CA SER A 279 -26.02 -0.99 -33.04
C SER A 279 -27.35 -1.65 -32.67
N HIS A 280 -28.03 -2.25 -33.64
CA HIS A 280 -29.17 -3.12 -33.40
C HIS A 280 -29.31 -4.13 -34.55
N MET A 281 -29.67 -5.38 -34.22
CA MET A 281 -29.95 -6.39 -35.24
C MET A 281 -31.35 -6.13 -35.80
N LEU A 282 -31.44 -5.71 -37.06
CA LEU A 282 -32.71 -5.63 -37.76
C LEU A 282 -33.26 -7.04 -37.93
N CYS A 283 -34.34 -7.36 -37.23
CA CYS A 283 -35.03 -8.64 -37.35
C CYS A 283 -36.54 -8.50 -37.44
N PHE A 284 -37.20 -9.57 -37.89
CA PHE A 284 -38.64 -9.60 -38.15
C PHE A 284 -39.36 -10.68 -37.31
N ASP A 285 -38.77 -11.07 -36.18
CA ASP A 285 -39.33 -12.13 -35.33
C ASP A 285 -40.59 -11.67 -34.59
N LYS A 286 -40.64 -10.37 -34.21
CA LYS A 286 -41.75 -9.73 -33.48
C LYS A 286 -42.08 -8.37 -34.10
N PRO A 287 -43.35 -7.90 -34.04
CA PRO A 287 -43.75 -6.61 -34.62
C PRO A 287 -42.88 -5.43 -34.18
N GLU A 288 -42.31 -5.51 -32.97
CA GLU A 288 -41.40 -4.54 -32.40
C GLU A 288 -40.27 -5.24 -31.62
N THR A 289 -39.03 -4.81 -31.84
CA THR A 289 -37.83 -5.29 -31.13
C THR A 289 -36.97 -4.11 -30.68
N PHE A 290 -37.04 -3.74 -29.40
CA PHE A 290 -36.23 -2.68 -28.81
C PHE A 290 -35.43 -3.19 -27.61
N ARG A 291 -34.23 -2.66 -27.45
CA ARG A 291 -33.39 -2.81 -26.27
C ARG A 291 -33.01 -1.46 -25.71
N THR A 292 -32.84 -1.38 -24.40
CA THR A 292 -32.28 -0.20 -23.75
C THR A 292 -30.77 -0.30 -23.71
N VAL A 293 -30.07 0.73 -24.18
CA VAL A 293 -28.61 0.90 -24.07
C VAL A 293 -28.32 2.15 -23.25
N LEU A 294 -27.24 2.12 -22.45
CA LEU A 294 -26.81 3.27 -21.65
C LEU A 294 -25.71 4.03 -22.40
N LEU A 295 -26.02 5.26 -22.81
CA LEU A 295 -25.17 6.08 -23.67
C LEU A 295 -24.75 7.39 -22.98
N PRO A 296 -23.48 7.84 -23.12
CA PRO A 296 -22.99 9.07 -22.50
C PRO A 296 -23.41 10.33 -23.30
N LEU A 297 -24.70 10.68 -23.26
CA LEU A 297 -25.26 11.81 -24.01
C LEU A 297 -24.92 13.17 -23.40
N ARG A 298 -24.85 13.28 -22.06
CA ARG A 298 -24.50 14.54 -21.36
C ARG A 298 -23.00 14.69 -21.17
N SER A 299 -22.51 15.93 -21.17
CA SER A 299 -21.11 16.22 -20.81
C SER A 299 -20.91 16.08 -19.29
N PRO A 300 -19.71 15.72 -18.82
CA PRO A 300 -19.38 15.68 -17.38
C PRO A 300 -19.61 17.00 -16.64
N GLU A 301 -19.58 18.12 -17.36
CA GLU A 301 -19.72 19.47 -16.79
C GLU A 301 -21.18 19.90 -16.57
N ALA A 302 -22.15 19.21 -17.16
CA ALA A 302 -23.56 19.61 -17.12
C ALA A 302 -24.32 19.14 -15.86
N THR A 303 -23.71 18.33 -14.98
CA THR A 303 -24.26 17.99 -13.66
C THR A 303 -23.98 19.13 -12.70
N GLY A 304 -24.84 20.15 -12.74
CA GLY A 304 -24.69 21.38 -11.98
C GLY A 304 -24.58 21.19 -10.46
N ARG A 305 -23.45 21.62 -9.90
CA ARG A 305 -23.43 22.53 -8.74
C ARG A 305 -22.76 23.83 -9.19
N SER A 306 -23.56 24.71 -9.76
CA SER A 306 -23.20 26.10 -10.01
C SER A 306 -23.44 26.89 -8.73
N GLU A 307 -22.38 27.21 -7.98
CA GLU A 307 -22.36 28.46 -7.23
C GLU A 307 -21.55 29.49 -8.03
N SER A 308 -22.31 30.46 -8.52
CA SER A 308 -21.89 31.66 -9.22
C SER A 308 -20.96 32.52 -8.36
N PHE A 309 -19.77 32.85 -8.86
CA PHE A 309 -18.91 33.88 -8.26
C PHE A 309 -18.22 34.75 -9.31
N TRP A 310 -18.97 35.32 -10.26
CA TRP A 310 -18.47 36.44 -11.06
C TRP A 310 -19.54 37.50 -11.26
N GLY A 311 -19.51 38.46 -10.36
CA GLY A 311 -20.22 39.73 -10.48
C GLY A 311 -19.34 40.83 -9.91
N LEU A 312 -18.48 41.42 -10.75
CA LEU A 312 -18.39 42.87 -10.98
C LEU A 312 -17.17 43.20 -11.85
N CYS A 313 -17.48 43.74 -13.01
CA CYS A 313 -16.57 44.34 -13.97
C CYS A 313 -16.22 45.76 -13.50
N GLY A 314 -14.93 46.14 -13.56
CA GLY A 314 -14.45 47.51 -13.44
C GLY A 314 -13.32 47.76 -14.43
N LYS A 315 -13.59 48.56 -15.47
CA LYS A 315 -12.68 48.92 -16.56
C LYS A 315 -11.74 50.06 -16.16
N SER A 316 -10.47 49.99 -16.57
CA SER A 316 -9.65 51.09 -17.15
C SER A 316 -8.27 50.53 -17.52
N SER A 317 -7.99 50.29 -18.81
CA SER A 317 -7.22 51.16 -19.72
C SER A 317 -5.71 50.87 -19.77
N THR A 318 -5.28 50.36 -20.93
CA THR A 318 -3.97 50.49 -21.58
C THR A 318 -2.72 50.13 -20.77
N ASP A 319 -2.10 48.98 -21.07
CA ASP A 319 -0.77 48.98 -21.71
C ASP A 319 -0.44 47.63 -22.35
N GLN A 320 0.36 47.67 -23.43
CA GLN A 320 0.85 46.49 -24.15
C GLN A 320 2.12 45.95 -23.48
N GLY A 321 2.11 44.68 -23.11
CA GLY A 321 3.29 43.96 -22.63
C GLY A 321 2.95 42.50 -22.37
N SER A 322 3.42 41.62 -23.25
CA SER A 322 3.26 40.18 -23.17
C SER A 322 3.92 39.59 -21.93
N GLU A 323 3.11 39.13 -20.97
CA GLU A 323 3.51 38.20 -19.93
C GLU A 323 2.36 37.20 -19.76
N PHE A 324 2.60 35.94 -20.13
CA PHE A 324 1.67 34.83 -19.96
C PHE A 324 1.62 34.51 -18.45
N THR A 325 0.72 35.16 -17.70
CA THR A 325 0.38 34.74 -16.34
C THR A 325 -0.49 33.49 -16.42
N VAL A 326 0.14 32.32 -16.26
CA VAL A 326 -0.53 31.06 -15.98
C VAL A 326 -1.18 31.16 -14.60
N GLU A 327 -2.49 30.94 -14.53
CA GLU A 327 -3.27 30.83 -13.29
C GLU A 327 -2.61 29.84 -12.32
N THR A 328 -1.85 30.37 -11.36
CA THR A 328 -1.05 29.60 -10.39
C THR A 328 -1.72 29.57 -9.00
N ARG A 329 -3.04 29.38 -8.92
CA ARG A 329 -3.76 29.49 -7.63
C ARG A 329 -4.34 28.22 -7.01
N GLU A 330 -4.19 27.05 -7.62
CA GLU A 330 -4.51 25.77 -6.95
C GLU A 330 -3.35 24.76 -6.85
N PHE A 331 -2.17 25.08 -7.40
CA PHE A 331 -1.11 24.09 -7.63
C PHE A 331 -0.02 23.97 -6.53
N LEU A 332 -0.21 24.59 -5.36
CA LEU A 332 0.82 24.62 -4.29
C LEU A 332 0.37 24.13 -2.90
N VAL A 333 -0.82 23.54 -2.78
CA VAL A 333 -1.37 23.20 -1.45
C VAL A 333 -0.76 21.92 -0.84
N GLU A 334 -0.24 20.99 -1.65
CA GLU A 334 0.28 19.70 -1.11
C GLU A 334 1.65 19.82 -0.41
N THR A 335 2.37 20.93 -0.56
CA THR A 335 3.71 21.13 0.03
C THR A 335 3.71 21.35 1.56
N ARG A 336 2.55 21.22 2.23
CA ARG A 336 2.41 21.46 3.68
C ARG A 336 1.72 20.34 4.47
N GLU A 337 1.29 19.26 3.82
CA GLU A 337 0.73 18.12 4.55
C GLU A 337 1.78 17.03 4.72
N ALA A 338 1.90 16.52 5.94
CA ALA A 338 2.68 15.32 6.21
C ALA A 338 1.93 14.13 5.61
N VAL A 339 2.55 13.39 4.71
CA VAL A 339 1.92 12.31 3.96
C VAL A 339 2.71 11.02 4.17
N VAL A 340 2.01 9.91 4.37
CA VAL A 340 2.60 8.57 4.45
C VAL A 340 2.61 7.97 3.05
N ARG A 341 3.76 7.44 2.61
CA ARG A 341 3.92 6.82 1.28
C ARG A 341 4.35 5.37 1.42
N SER A 342 3.66 4.46 0.76
CA SER A 342 4.01 3.04 0.75
C SER A 342 3.79 2.41 -0.63
N THR A 343 4.59 1.39 -0.93
CA THR A 343 4.48 0.55 -2.11
C THR A 343 4.26 -0.88 -1.67
N PHE A 344 3.15 -1.47 -2.11
CA PHE A 344 2.82 -2.88 -1.87
C PHE A 344 3.11 -3.69 -3.12
N LEU A 345 4.07 -4.61 -3.03
CA LEU A 345 4.46 -5.50 -4.12
C LEU A 345 3.90 -6.90 -3.88
N PHE A 346 3.09 -7.40 -4.80
CA PHE A 346 2.50 -8.73 -4.76
C PHE A 346 3.11 -9.58 -5.85
N THR A 347 3.61 -10.77 -5.52
CA THR A 347 4.25 -11.68 -6.47
C THR A 347 4.15 -13.13 -6.03
N ASP A 348 4.13 -14.07 -6.96
CA ASP A 348 4.17 -15.51 -6.65
C ASP A 348 5.31 -16.27 -7.34
N GLY A 349 6.12 -15.58 -8.15
CA GLY A 349 7.17 -16.20 -8.95
C GLY A 349 8.55 -15.57 -8.83
N HIS A 350 9.51 -16.22 -9.48
CA HIS A 350 10.86 -15.72 -9.71
C HIS A 350 10.86 -14.64 -10.80
N ALA A 351 11.60 -13.55 -10.58
CA ALA A 351 11.89 -12.57 -11.63
C ALA A 351 12.60 -13.28 -12.79
N ASN A 352 11.90 -13.45 -13.91
CA ASN A 352 12.39 -14.15 -15.11
C ASN A 352 12.61 -13.19 -16.29
N MET A 353 12.19 -11.94 -16.15
CA MET A 353 12.35 -10.85 -17.11
C MET A 353 12.89 -9.60 -16.41
N GLY A 354 13.71 -8.83 -17.12
CA GLY A 354 14.38 -7.64 -16.56
C GLY A 354 15.56 -8.02 -15.65
N ILE A 355 15.69 -7.34 -14.51
CA ILE A 355 16.74 -7.66 -13.52
C ILE A 355 16.31 -8.89 -12.73
N THR A 356 17.02 -10.00 -12.93
CA THR A 356 16.70 -11.30 -12.32
C THR A 356 17.58 -11.64 -11.11
N LYS A 357 18.72 -10.95 -10.95
CA LYS A 357 19.61 -11.11 -9.79
C LYS A 357 19.13 -10.25 -8.62
N THR A 358 19.06 -10.87 -7.44
CA THR A 358 18.63 -10.20 -6.20
C THR A 358 19.44 -8.94 -5.89
N GLU A 359 20.78 -9.03 -5.92
CA GLU A 359 21.67 -7.92 -5.58
C GLU A 359 21.48 -6.71 -6.51
N ASP A 360 21.50 -6.94 -7.82
CA ASP A 360 21.31 -5.89 -8.84
C ASP A 360 19.95 -5.19 -8.68
N LEU A 361 18.89 -5.96 -8.40
CA LEU A 361 17.54 -5.42 -8.23
C LEU A 361 17.41 -4.60 -6.95
N CYS A 362 17.94 -5.09 -5.82
CA CYS A 362 17.95 -4.33 -4.57
C CYS A 362 18.79 -3.06 -4.69
N GLN A 363 19.91 -3.10 -5.41
CA GLN A 363 20.73 -1.93 -5.69
C GLN A 363 19.98 -0.91 -6.54
N ALA A 364 19.26 -1.35 -7.58
CA ALA A 364 18.43 -0.48 -8.41
C ALA A 364 17.30 0.18 -7.60
N ALA A 365 16.60 -0.60 -6.77
CA ALA A 365 15.54 -0.08 -5.89
C ALA A 365 16.08 0.94 -4.88
N SER A 366 17.21 0.64 -4.23
CA SER A 366 17.87 1.54 -3.29
C SER A 366 18.32 2.85 -3.95
N GLY A 367 18.91 2.77 -5.16
CA GLY A 367 19.30 3.94 -5.94
C GLY A 367 18.11 4.84 -6.27
N LEU A 368 17.01 4.26 -6.75
CA LEU A 368 15.78 5.00 -7.07
C LEU A 368 15.15 5.64 -5.83
N LEU A 369 15.11 4.93 -4.69
CA LEU A 369 14.64 5.48 -3.42
C LEU A 369 15.48 6.68 -2.97
N GLY A 370 16.79 6.66 -3.21
CA GLY A 370 17.69 7.79 -2.96
C GLY A 370 17.37 9.02 -3.83
N GLU A 371 16.94 8.81 -5.07
CA GLU A 371 16.52 9.89 -5.97
C GLU A 371 15.15 10.49 -5.62
N LEU A 372 14.27 9.70 -4.99
CA LEU A 372 12.90 10.13 -4.67
C LEU A 372 12.82 11.20 -3.57
N LYS A 373 13.87 11.42 -2.76
CA LYS A 373 13.91 12.43 -1.69
C LYS A 373 12.64 12.43 -0.82
N GLU A 374 11.81 13.48 -0.90
CA GLU A 374 10.56 13.64 -0.14
C GLU A 374 9.42 12.70 -0.58
N TYR A 375 9.55 12.07 -1.75
CA TYR A 375 8.61 11.09 -2.30
C TYR A 375 8.98 9.65 -1.96
N LYS A 376 9.95 9.44 -1.06
CA LYS A 376 10.37 8.10 -0.63
C LYS A 376 9.18 7.36 -0.01
N SER A 377 8.96 6.13 -0.47
CA SER A 377 7.94 5.22 0.05
C SER A 377 8.58 4.03 0.77
N SER A 378 7.91 3.47 1.78
CA SER A 378 8.23 2.12 2.27
C SER A 378 7.92 1.06 1.21
N ILE A 379 8.56 -0.11 1.29
CA ILE A 379 8.28 -1.25 0.40
C ILE A 379 7.84 -2.44 1.24
N SER A 380 6.56 -2.84 1.13
CA SER A 380 6.07 -4.09 1.70
C SER A 380 5.85 -5.12 0.60
N THR A 381 6.41 -6.31 0.77
CA THR A 381 6.40 -7.39 -0.21
C THR A 381 5.56 -8.57 0.27
N PHE A 382 4.65 -9.03 -0.58
CA PHE A 382 3.72 -10.15 -0.33
C PHE A 382 4.04 -11.27 -1.33
N GLY A 383 4.66 -12.34 -0.84
CA GLY A 383 5.04 -13.51 -1.62
C GLY A 383 4.00 -14.62 -1.49
N PHE A 384 3.44 -15.09 -2.60
CA PHE A 384 2.39 -16.12 -2.61
C PHE A 384 2.91 -17.53 -2.94
N GLY A 385 2.61 -18.48 -2.07
CA GLY A 385 2.89 -19.90 -2.30
C GLY A 385 4.38 -20.25 -2.19
N ALA A 386 4.76 -21.41 -2.72
CA ALA A 386 6.09 -21.97 -2.50
C ALA A 386 7.15 -21.50 -3.52
N ASP A 387 6.76 -20.80 -4.57
CA ASP A 387 7.61 -20.63 -5.76
C ASP A 387 8.28 -19.25 -5.87
N HIS A 388 8.01 -18.31 -4.96
CA HIS A 388 8.70 -17.01 -4.96
C HIS A 388 10.06 -17.05 -4.28
N ASN A 389 10.92 -16.11 -4.68
CA ASN A 389 12.21 -15.88 -4.06
C ASN A 389 12.05 -15.00 -2.79
N ALA A 390 12.01 -15.64 -1.62
CA ALA A 390 11.89 -14.94 -0.34
C ALA A 390 13.08 -14.00 -0.06
N ASP A 391 14.31 -14.38 -0.44
CA ASP A 391 15.49 -13.55 -0.22
C ASP A 391 15.41 -12.25 -1.03
N MET A 392 14.92 -12.34 -2.27
CA MET A 392 14.72 -11.17 -3.13
C MET A 392 13.67 -10.23 -2.54
N LEU A 393 12.51 -10.75 -2.15
CA LEU A 393 11.43 -9.93 -1.62
C LEU A 393 11.75 -9.30 -0.28
N ARG A 394 12.47 -10.04 0.57
CA ARG A 394 12.99 -9.53 1.82
C ARG A 394 14.05 -8.47 1.57
N CYS A 395 15.02 -8.72 0.69
CA CYS A 395 16.05 -7.75 0.33
C CYS A 395 15.43 -6.44 -0.19
N LEU A 396 14.38 -6.54 -1.02
CA LEU A 396 13.60 -5.38 -1.47
C LEU A 396 12.92 -4.63 -0.32
N ALA A 397 12.25 -5.34 0.59
CA ALA A 397 11.66 -4.72 1.78
C ALA A 397 12.73 -4.04 2.66
N ASP A 398 13.89 -4.67 2.81
CA ASP A 398 15.04 -4.21 3.60
C ASP A 398 15.80 -3.03 2.97
N THR A 399 15.52 -2.66 1.71
CA THR A 399 15.98 -1.38 1.14
C THR A 399 15.37 -0.16 1.84
N THR A 400 14.25 -0.38 2.55
CA THR A 400 13.59 0.63 3.38
C THR A 400 13.56 0.19 4.83
N THR A 401 13.82 1.12 5.75
CA THR A 401 13.73 0.86 7.19
C THR A 401 12.35 0.32 7.58
N ASP A 402 11.32 0.81 6.89
CA ASP A 402 9.93 0.54 7.18
C ASP A 402 9.32 -0.66 6.45
N GLY A 403 10.04 -1.25 5.48
CA GLY A 403 9.50 -2.31 4.65
C GLY A 403 9.29 -3.61 5.41
N THR A 404 8.34 -4.42 4.96
CA THR A 404 8.05 -5.74 5.55
C THR A 404 7.95 -6.79 4.45
N TYR A 405 8.32 -8.03 4.78
CA TYR A 405 8.12 -9.18 3.91
C TYR A 405 7.08 -10.10 4.56
N SER A 406 6.08 -10.53 3.79
CA SER A 406 5.03 -11.45 4.23
C SER A 406 4.92 -12.63 3.26
N HIS A 407 5.02 -13.83 3.80
CA HIS A 407 4.81 -15.09 3.07
C HIS A 407 3.36 -15.53 3.23
N VAL A 408 2.62 -15.67 2.13
CA VAL A 408 1.17 -15.91 2.12
C VAL A 408 0.86 -17.27 1.50
N GLU A 409 0.28 -18.18 2.27
CA GLU A 409 -0.13 -19.52 1.81
C GLU A 409 -1.63 -19.69 1.61
N SER A 410 -2.44 -18.91 2.31
CA SER A 410 -3.91 -19.05 2.34
C SER A 410 -4.64 -17.72 2.30
N GLU A 411 -5.95 -17.79 2.09
CA GLU A 411 -6.86 -16.63 2.06
C GLU A 411 -6.87 -15.89 3.41
N ASP A 412 -6.83 -16.62 4.52
CA ASP A 412 -6.78 -16.03 5.85
C ASP A 412 -5.47 -15.25 6.05
N GLN A 413 -4.34 -15.78 5.56
CA GLN A 413 -3.04 -15.16 5.74
C GLN A 413 -2.88 -13.88 4.93
N ILE A 414 -3.45 -13.79 3.72
CA ILE A 414 -3.42 -12.52 2.95
C ILE A 414 -4.20 -11.44 3.70
N ALA A 415 -5.38 -11.77 4.21
CA ALA A 415 -6.21 -10.82 4.96
C ALA A 415 -5.48 -10.31 6.21
N GLU A 416 -4.83 -11.21 6.96
CA GLU A 416 -4.07 -10.85 8.16
C GLU A 416 -2.82 -10.03 7.83
N ALA A 417 -2.00 -10.46 6.87
CA ALA A 417 -0.78 -9.76 6.47
C ALA A 417 -1.07 -8.35 5.95
N PHE A 418 -2.14 -8.24 5.16
CA PHE A 418 -2.54 -6.98 4.57
C PHE A 418 -3.17 -6.05 5.60
N GLY A 419 -4.04 -6.57 6.47
CA GLY A 419 -4.65 -5.80 7.55
C GLY A 419 -3.62 -5.24 8.53
N GLU A 420 -2.60 -6.02 8.89
CA GLU A 420 -1.49 -5.55 9.73
C GLU A 420 -0.64 -4.48 9.02
N ALA A 421 -0.28 -4.70 7.75
CA ALA A 421 0.51 -3.72 6.99
C ALA A 421 -0.23 -2.40 6.80
N LEU A 422 -1.52 -2.45 6.41
CA LEU A 422 -2.35 -1.27 6.22
C LEU A 422 -2.64 -0.57 7.55
N GLY A 423 -3.02 -1.32 8.59
CA GLY A 423 -3.30 -0.77 9.92
C GLY A 423 -2.09 -0.04 10.52
N GLY A 424 -0.87 -0.54 10.28
CA GLY A 424 0.36 0.17 10.62
C GLY A 424 0.47 1.52 9.91
N LEU A 425 0.39 1.54 8.58
CA LEU A 425 0.50 2.77 7.78
C LEU A 425 -0.56 3.83 8.15
N LEU A 426 -1.79 3.39 8.44
CA LEU A 426 -2.88 4.28 8.83
C LEU A 426 -2.73 4.80 10.27
N SER A 427 -1.92 4.14 11.09
CA SER A 427 -1.64 4.55 12.48
C SER A 427 -0.28 5.23 12.63
N THR A 428 0.43 5.59 11.55
CA THR A 428 1.69 6.34 11.64
C THR A 428 1.53 7.66 12.38
N THR A 429 2.33 7.86 13.42
CA THR A 429 2.34 9.08 14.25
C THR A 429 3.61 9.91 14.06
N HIS A 430 4.75 9.24 13.84
CA HIS A 430 6.05 9.88 13.69
C HIS A 430 6.78 9.33 12.47
N GLN A 431 7.44 10.21 11.72
CA GLN A 431 8.28 9.87 10.57
C GLN A 431 9.75 10.17 10.84
N ASN A 432 10.64 9.40 10.22
CA ASN A 432 12.10 9.56 10.31
C ASN A 432 12.59 9.64 11.77
N VAL A 433 12.15 8.69 12.59
CA VAL A 433 12.54 8.59 14.00
C VAL A 433 13.98 8.08 14.11
N SER A 434 14.77 8.75 14.94
CA SER A 434 16.14 8.38 15.27
C SER A 434 16.36 8.37 16.79
N LEU A 435 17.24 7.48 17.24
CA LEU A 435 17.79 7.46 18.60
C LEU A 435 19.26 7.89 18.57
N MET A 436 19.61 8.86 19.40
CA MET A 436 20.96 9.39 19.55
C MET A 436 21.42 9.22 20.99
N LEU A 437 22.38 8.33 21.25
CA LEU A 437 23.02 8.17 22.55
C LEU A 437 24.34 8.94 22.57
N GLN A 438 24.33 10.11 23.22
CA GLN A 438 25.54 10.85 23.54
C GLN A 438 26.24 10.17 24.72
N LEU A 439 27.43 9.62 24.50
CA LEU A 439 28.22 8.97 25.54
C LEU A 439 28.92 10.00 26.42
N ALA A 440 29.04 9.69 27.71
CA ALA A 440 29.89 10.44 28.63
C ALA A 440 31.38 10.21 28.31
N PRO A 441 32.30 11.09 28.76
CA PRO A 441 33.72 10.91 28.58
C PRO A 441 34.20 9.53 29.06
N ASN A 442 35.05 8.87 28.27
CA ASN A 442 35.64 7.55 28.53
C ASN A 442 34.65 6.36 28.54
N VAL A 443 33.35 6.58 28.33
CA VAL A 443 32.41 5.49 28.01
C VAL A 443 32.54 5.20 26.52
N THR A 444 32.72 3.92 26.16
CA THR A 444 32.84 3.53 24.75
C THR A 444 31.69 2.62 24.33
N PHE A 445 31.16 2.85 23.14
CA PHE A 445 30.20 1.94 22.53
C PHE A 445 30.90 0.66 22.08
N SER A 446 30.40 -0.50 22.52
CA SER A 446 30.96 -1.80 22.17
C SER A 446 30.25 -2.39 20.95
N ARG A 447 28.93 -2.58 21.03
CA ARG A 447 28.14 -3.22 19.97
C ARG A 447 26.64 -2.95 20.13
N ALA A 448 25.90 -2.92 19.03
CA ALA A 448 24.44 -3.05 19.01
C ALA A 448 24.04 -4.48 18.63
N TYR A 449 23.04 -5.01 19.33
CA TYR A 449 22.43 -6.32 19.10
C TYR A 449 21.12 -6.13 18.34
N SER A 450 21.23 -5.58 17.14
CA SER A 450 20.09 -5.15 16.32
C SER A 450 20.41 -5.18 14.83
N SER A 451 19.38 -5.24 14.00
CA SER A 451 19.47 -5.04 12.55
C SER A 451 19.65 -3.57 12.18
N PHE A 452 19.25 -2.64 13.06
CA PHE A 452 19.51 -1.21 12.90
C PHE A 452 21.00 -0.95 13.11
N LYS A 453 21.69 -0.60 12.02
CA LYS A 453 23.14 -0.36 12.04
C LYS A 453 23.43 1.00 12.67
N PRO A 454 24.15 1.06 13.80
CA PRO A 454 24.49 2.32 14.43
C PRO A 454 25.61 3.03 13.66
N THR A 455 25.54 4.35 13.57
CA THR A 455 26.69 5.20 13.22
C THR A 455 27.28 5.80 14.50
N VAL A 456 28.60 5.81 14.61
CA VAL A 456 29.29 6.33 15.81
C VAL A 456 30.23 7.45 15.37
N GLU A 457 29.89 8.68 15.76
CA GLU A 457 30.67 9.87 15.42
C GLU A 457 30.84 10.75 16.66
N HIS A 458 32.08 11.13 16.98
CA HIS A 458 32.38 12.06 18.07
C HIS A 458 31.73 11.68 19.43
N GLY A 459 31.62 10.38 19.72
CA GLY A 459 30.99 9.89 20.97
C GLY A 459 29.46 9.86 20.95
N VAL A 460 28.83 10.09 19.81
CA VAL A 460 27.38 9.96 19.59
C VAL A 460 27.11 8.70 18.81
N VAL A 461 26.27 7.81 19.37
CA VAL A 461 25.76 6.63 18.69
C VAL A 461 24.37 6.96 18.12
N THR A 462 24.22 6.95 16.81
CA THR A 462 22.95 7.27 16.13
C THR A 462 22.36 6.02 15.48
N LEU A 463 21.05 5.82 15.68
CA LEU A 463 20.27 4.71 15.15
C LEU A 463 19.04 5.28 14.41
N GLU A 464 18.96 5.05 13.11
CA GLU A 464 17.81 5.43 12.28
C GLU A 464 16.75 4.33 12.32
N LEU A 465 15.56 4.63 12.84
CA LEU A 465 14.52 3.64 13.14
C LEU A 465 13.33 3.66 12.17
N GLY A 466 13.22 4.71 11.33
CA GLY A 466 12.14 4.86 10.37
C GLY A 466 10.89 5.47 10.99
N ASP A 467 9.72 5.06 10.52
CA ASP A 467 8.45 5.56 11.01
C ASP A 467 7.98 4.78 12.25
N LEU A 468 7.21 5.43 13.12
CA LEU A 468 6.54 4.80 14.26
C LEU A 468 5.02 4.94 14.17
N PHE A 469 4.35 3.83 14.42
CA PHE A 469 2.91 3.73 14.52
C PHE A 469 2.42 4.08 15.93
N SER A 470 1.12 4.36 16.07
CA SER A 470 0.49 4.65 17.36
C SER A 470 0.77 3.51 18.34
N GLU A 471 1.17 3.84 19.57
CA GLU A 471 1.53 2.89 20.63
C GLU A 471 2.73 1.97 20.30
N GLU A 472 3.41 2.16 19.16
CA GLU A 472 4.56 1.35 18.79
C GLU A 472 5.77 1.70 19.68
N ARG A 473 6.50 0.65 20.07
CA ARG A 473 7.75 0.74 20.81
C ARG A 473 8.89 0.15 19.98
N ARG A 474 10.03 0.83 19.96
CA ARG A 474 11.27 0.33 19.36
C ARG A 474 12.35 0.22 20.41
N ASP A 475 12.89 -0.97 20.59
CA ASP A 475 13.86 -1.28 21.65
C ASP A 475 15.18 -1.78 21.07
N ILE A 476 16.25 -1.02 21.27
CA ILE A 476 17.58 -1.34 20.74
C ILE A 476 18.49 -1.76 21.88
N LEU A 477 18.86 -3.03 21.89
CA LEU A 477 19.82 -3.57 22.84
C LEU A 477 21.25 -3.20 22.39
N VAL A 478 22.01 -2.57 23.28
CA VAL A 478 23.40 -2.17 23.07
C VAL A 478 24.27 -2.63 24.23
N SER A 479 25.57 -2.76 23.99
CA SER A 479 26.60 -2.93 25.01
C SER A 479 27.51 -1.70 25.03
N LEU A 480 27.73 -1.17 26.22
CA LEU A 480 28.62 -0.05 26.50
C LEU A 480 29.72 -0.52 27.44
N ARG A 481 30.95 -0.14 27.15
CA ARG A 481 32.06 -0.34 28.09
C ARG A 481 32.19 0.86 29.00
N LEU A 482 32.09 0.59 30.30
CA LEU A 482 32.27 1.60 31.33
C LEU A 482 33.76 1.73 31.67
N PRO A 483 34.28 2.94 31.93
CA PRO A 483 35.62 3.11 32.46
C PRO A 483 35.70 2.63 33.92
N ASP A 484 36.93 2.51 34.43
CA ASP A 484 37.14 2.43 35.87
C ASP A 484 36.51 3.67 36.53
N SER A 485 35.72 3.44 37.58
CA SER A 485 35.03 4.53 38.25
C SER A 485 36.03 5.48 38.90
N THR A 486 35.79 6.78 38.73
CA THR A 486 36.51 7.85 39.44
C THR A 486 35.69 8.45 40.58
N SER A 487 34.45 7.98 40.78
CA SER A 487 33.51 8.53 41.75
C SER A 487 33.61 7.86 43.11
N ALA A 488 33.18 8.60 44.14
CA ALA A 488 32.99 8.05 45.47
C ALA A 488 31.95 6.91 45.47
N GLU A 489 32.15 5.93 46.34
CA GLU A 489 31.32 4.72 46.44
C GLU A 489 29.83 5.03 46.63
N GLY A 490 28.98 4.39 45.80
CA GLY A 490 27.52 4.52 45.88
C GLY A 490 26.94 5.77 45.21
N ARG A 491 27.73 6.52 44.41
CA ARG A 491 27.22 7.67 43.65
C ARG A 491 26.73 7.26 42.26
N LEU A 492 25.66 7.93 41.81
CA LEU A 492 25.20 7.85 40.42
C LEU A 492 26.18 8.59 39.49
N GLU A 493 26.66 7.87 38.47
CA GLU A 493 27.48 8.37 37.38
C GLU A 493 26.65 8.51 36.11
N ALA A 494 26.79 9.63 35.41
CA ALA A 494 26.21 9.79 34.09
C ALA A 494 27.08 9.06 33.06
N ILE A 495 26.52 8.06 32.38
CA ILE A 495 27.22 7.32 31.33
C ILE A 495 26.80 7.76 29.92
N GLY A 496 25.72 8.54 29.82
CA GLY A 496 25.31 9.19 28.59
C GLY A 496 23.96 9.90 28.68
N ARG A 497 23.48 10.39 27.55
CA ARG A 497 22.14 10.94 27.37
C ARG A 497 21.55 10.35 26.09
N LEU A 498 20.40 9.70 26.21
CA LEU A 498 19.61 9.25 25.08
C LEU A 498 18.70 10.40 24.63
N GLU A 499 18.66 10.65 23.34
CA GLU A 499 17.72 11.55 22.68
C GLU A 499 16.96 10.76 21.61
N ALA A 500 15.63 10.83 21.64
CA ALA A 500 14.77 10.37 20.57
C ALA A 500 14.26 11.60 19.80
N ARG A 501 14.34 11.57 18.47
CA ARG A 501 13.86 12.65 17.61
C ARG A 501 13.05 12.09 16.45
N GLY A 502 11.95 12.74 16.10
CA GLY A 502 11.15 12.39 14.93
C GLY A 502 10.26 13.54 14.47
N PHE A 503 9.67 13.43 13.29
CA PHE A 503 8.67 14.39 12.81
C PHE A 503 7.26 13.87 13.10
N SER A 504 6.51 14.54 13.97
CA SER A 504 5.12 14.16 14.26
C SER A 504 4.23 14.59 13.10
N VAL A 505 3.53 13.62 12.48
CA VAL A 505 2.60 13.90 11.38
C VAL A 505 1.30 14.54 11.86
N ILE A 506 1.01 14.44 13.16
CA ILE A 506 -0.19 14.97 13.81
C ILE A 506 0.04 16.42 14.20
N SER A 507 1.11 16.71 14.95
CA SER A 507 1.44 18.07 15.38
C SER A 507 2.19 18.87 14.30
N LYS A 508 2.58 18.23 13.20
CA LYS A 508 3.28 18.81 12.04
C LYS A 508 4.59 19.52 12.41
N ARG A 509 5.30 18.99 13.41
CA ARG A 509 6.58 19.53 13.90
C ARG A 509 7.52 18.40 14.28
N SER A 510 8.81 18.71 14.33
CA SER A 510 9.77 17.82 14.97
C SER A 510 9.53 17.79 16.48
N GLU A 511 9.53 16.58 17.04
CA GLU A 511 9.47 16.33 18.46
C GLU A 511 10.76 15.63 18.91
N THR A 512 11.20 15.99 20.11
CA THR A 512 12.41 15.46 20.73
C THR A 512 12.10 15.10 22.18
N SER A 513 12.59 13.95 22.63
CA SER A 513 12.58 13.54 24.03
C SER A 513 13.97 13.12 24.44
N SER A 514 14.41 13.50 25.64
CA SER A 514 15.74 13.10 26.15
C SER A 514 15.65 12.43 27.52
N LYS A 515 16.52 11.45 27.75
CA LYS A 515 16.66 10.73 29.02
C LYS A 515 18.13 10.64 29.39
N ALA A 516 18.48 11.09 30.60
CA ALA A 516 19.82 10.86 31.14
C ALA A 516 20.01 9.38 31.46
N VAL A 517 21.17 8.82 31.11
CA VAL A 517 21.56 7.45 31.41
C VAL A 517 22.51 7.48 32.60
N MET A 518 22.03 6.98 33.73
CA MET A 518 22.72 7.03 35.00
C MET A 518 22.95 5.62 35.52
N ILE A 519 24.10 5.38 36.13
CA ILE A 519 24.42 4.08 36.75
C ILE A 519 25.04 4.30 38.13
N GLU A 520 24.72 3.44 39.09
CA GLU A 520 25.39 3.45 40.38
C GLU A 520 26.63 2.55 40.35
N ARG A 521 27.77 3.03 40.88
CA ARG A 521 29.02 2.25 40.94
C ARG A 521 29.41 1.94 42.39
N ARG A 522 29.72 0.67 42.70
CA ARG A 522 30.13 0.19 44.04
C ARG A 522 31.31 -0.77 43.98
N ALA A 523 32.05 -0.94 45.10
CA ALA A 523 33.13 -1.93 45.17
C ALA A 523 32.60 -3.36 45.20
N VAL A 524 31.53 -3.55 45.96
CA VAL A 524 30.87 -4.84 46.14
C VAL A 524 29.43 -4.69 45.67
N VAL A 525 29.05 -5.51 44.70
CA VAL A 525 27.69 -5.57 44.15
C VAL A 525 27.11 -6.93 44.49
N GLU A 526 25.97 -6.94 45.18
CA GLU A 526 25.20 -8.17 45.38
C GLU A 526 24.69 -8.68 44.03
N LYS A 527 24.56 -10.01 43.88
CA LYS A 527 23.96 -10.57 42.66
C LYS A 527 22.50 -10.14 42.58
N SER A 528 22.22 -9.12 41.77
CA SER A 528 20.86 -8.72 41.43
C SER A 528 20.36 -9.49 40.21
N GLN A 529 19.03 -9.66 40.14
CA GLN A 529 18.39 -10.13 38.91
C GLN A 529 18.61 -9.10 37.80
N MET A 530 18.75 -9.59 36.57
CA MET A 530 18.84 -8.74 35.39
C MET A 530 17.53 -7.97 35.20
N ASN A 531 17.63 -6.75 34.68
CA ASN A 531 16.45 -5.98 34.32
C ASN A 531 15.59 -6.74 33.29
N HIS A 532 14.28 -6.81 33.55
CA HIS A 532 13.32 -7.54 32.73
C HIS A 532 13.38 -7.15 31.23
N GLN A 533 13.49 -5.86 30.91
CA GLN A 533 13.54 -5.39 29.53
C GLN A 533 14.83 -5.85 28.83
N VAL A 534 15.96 -5.79 29.53
CA VAL A 534 17.26 -6.24 28.98
C VAL A 534 17.24 -7.74 28.73
N GLU A 535 16.68 -8.52 29.65
CA GLU A 535 16.52 -9.97 29.50
C GLU A 535 15.61 -10.34 28.34
N LEU A 536 14.45 -9.69 28.22
CA LEU A 536 13.50 -9.90 27.14
C LEU A 536 14.15 -9.63 25.77
N HIS A 537 14.85 -8.51 25.62
CA HIS A 537 15.49 -8.18 24.35
C HIS A 537 16.76 -8.98 24.06
N TRP A 538 17.46 -9.47 25.08
CA TRP A 538 18.52 -10.47 24.92
C TRP A 538 17.94 -11.78 24.36
N ASN A 539 16.85 -12.27 24.94
CA ASN A 539 16.14 -13.46 24.45
C ASN A 539 15.67 -13.28 23.00
N ARG A 540 15.10 -12.12 22.66
CA ARG A 540 14.74 -11.79 21.27
C ARG A 540 15.95 -11.81 20.33
N TYR A 541 17.08 -11.24 20.75
CA TYR A 541 18.32 -11.26 19.95
C TYR A 541 18.80 -12.70 19.70
N VAL A 542 18.85 -13.53 20.75
CA VAL A 542 19.23 -14.95 20.63
C VAL A 542 18.32 -15.69 19.66
N THR A 543 17.00 -15.51 19.76
CA THR A 543 16.03 -16.09 18.82
C THR A 543 16.30 -15.64 17.39
N ASN A 544 16.47 -14.34 17.17
CA ASN A 544 16.68 -13.78 15.82
C ASN A 544 18.01 -14.24 15.20
N GLU A 545 19.10 -14.24 15.96
CA GLU A 545 20.42 -14.73 15.54
C GLU A 545 20.38 -16.24 15.22
N ALA A 546 19.66 -17.03 16.01
CA ALA A 546 19.48 -18.45 15.75
C ALA A 546 18.69 -18.72 14.47
N LEU A 547 17.58 -18.00 14.23
CA LEU A 547 16.79 -18.11 13.00
C LEU A 547 17.61 -17.77 11.76
N GLU A 548 18.38 -16.67 11.80
CA GLU A 548 19.24 -16.26 10.69
C GLU A 548 20.33 -17.29 10.39
N ASN A 549 21.04 -17.76 11.42
CA ASN A 549 22.11 -18.75 11.26
C ASN A 549 21.57 -20.12 10.82
N ALA A 550 20.46 -20.57 11.39
CA ALA A 550 19.81 -21.82 11.02
C ALA A 550 19.35 -21.79 9.56
N ARG A 551 18.76 -20.67 9.11
CA ARG A 551 18.35 -20.50 7.72
C ARG A 551 19.54 -20.56 6.76
N MET A 552 20.62 -19.86 7.09
CA MET A 552 21.83 -19.83 6.25
C MET A 552 22.42 -21.23 6.01
N VAL A 553 22.40 -22.12 7.01
CA VAL A 553 22.90 -23.49 6.86
C VAL A 553 21.87 -24.42 6.23
N ALA A 554 20.58 -24.25 6.55
CA ALA A 554 19.48 -25.03 5.97
C ALA A 554 19.32 -24.76 4.47
N ASP A 555 19.48 -23.51 4.01
CA ASP A 555 19.43 -23.13 2.59
C ASP A 555 20.57 -23.79 1.79
N ARG A 556 21.68 -24.16 2.45
CA ARG A 556 22.78 -24.96 1.86
C ARG A 556 22.52 -26.47 1.88
N GLY A 557 21.42 -26.90 2.47
CA GLY A 557 20.98 -28.29 2.58
C GLY A 557 21.37 -28.99 3.88
N ASP A 558 22.03 -28.32 4.83
CA ASP A 558 22.38 -28.89 6.13
C ASP A 558 21.29 -28.64 7.17
N LEU A 559 20.18 -29.38 7.03
CA LEU A 559 19.05 -29.28 7.96
C LEU A 559 19.40 -29.80 9.36
N LYS A 560 20.39 -30.70 9.47
CA LYS A 560 20.81 -31.24 10.77
C LYS A 560 21.46 -30.14 11.60
N GLN A 561 22.42 -29.43 11.01
CA GLN A 561 23.06 -28.30 11.67
C GLN A 561 22.06 -27.18 11.98
N ALA A 562 21.12 -26.89 11.07
CA ALA A 562 20.06 -25.92 11.32
C ALA A 562 19.23 -26.26 12.56
N ARG A 563 18.85 -27.53 12.71
CA ARG A 563 18.11 -28.02 13.88
C ARG A 563 18.95 -27.90 15.15
N GLU A 564 20.23 -28.27 15.11
CA GLU A 564 21.14 -28.13 16.26
C GLU A 564 21.23 -26.67 16.74
N ILE A 565 21.26 -25.71 15.82
CA ILE A 565 21.26 -24.26 16.14
C ILE A 565 19.96 -23.86 16.83
N LEU A 566 18.79 -24.21 16.27
CA LEU A 566 17.51 -23.83 16.85
C LEU A 566 17.19 -24.56 18.17
N ASP A 567 17.60 -25.83 18.31
CA ASP A 567 17.48 -26.59 19.56
C ASP A 567 18.34 -25.96 20.65
N ALA A 568 19.59 -25.58 20.34
CA ALA A 568 20.46 -24.91 21.31
C ALA A 568 19.90 -23.55 21.76
N ALA A 569 19.33 -22.78 20.83
CA ALA A 569 18.64 -21.53 21.14
C ALA A 569 17.39 -21.77 22.00
N SER A 570 16.60 -22.81 21.70
CA SER A 570 15.40 -23.19 22.46
C SER A 570 15.74 -23.61 23.89
N VAL A 571 16.83 -24.35 24.08
CA VAL A 571 17.33 -24.73 25.42
C VAL A 571 17.81 -23.49 26.18
N THR A 572 18.56 -22.61 25.53
CA THR A 572 19.05 -21.37 26.15
C THR A 572 17.90 -20.47 26.57
N LEU A 573 16.92 -20.27 25.69
CA LEU A 573 15.73 -19.48 25.95
C LEU A 573 14.85 -20.14 27.02
N GLY A 574 14.66 -21.46 26.98
CA GLY A 574 13.89 -22.22 27.97
C GLY A 574 14.44 -22.14 29.39
N ALA A 575 15.76 -21.92 29.54
CA ALA A 575 16.42 -21.74 30.83
C ALA A 575 16.35 -20.29 31.37
N SER A 576 15.84 -19.35 30.57
CA SER A 576 15.67 -17.95 30.96
C SER A 576 14.66 -17.80 32.10
N PRO A 577 14.98 -17.05 33.18
CA PRO A 577 14.02 -16.67 34.21
C PRO A 577 12.68 -16.16 33.67
N LEU A 578 12.65 -15.37 32.59
CA LEU A 578 11.39 -14.90 32.01
C LEU A 578 10.52 -16.02 31.45
N VAL A 579 11.11 -17.01 30.78
CA VAL A 579 10.36 -18.16 30.26
C VAL A 579 9.85 -19.03 31.40
N ILE A 580 10.70 -19.30 32.41
CA ILE A 580 10.32 -20.09 33.59
C ILE A 580 9.16 -19.45 34.34
N ASN A 581 9.14 -18.11 34.41
CA ASN A 581 8.08 -17.35 35.07
C ASN A 581 6.84 -17.12 34.17
N GLY A 582 6.83 -17.64 32.95
CA GLY A 582 5.68 -17.58 32.05
C GLY A 582 5.46 -16.24 31.36
N ASP A 583 6.52 -15.47 31.10
CA ASP A 583 6.43 -14.23 30.32
C ASP A 583 5.88 -14.53 28.91
N PRO A 584 4.75 -13.91 28.50
CA PRO A 584 4.06 -14.27 27.26
C PRO A 584 4.88 -13.96 26.01
N ILE A 585 5.72 -12.92 26.03
CA ILE A 585 6.56 -12.54 24.89
C ILE A 585 7.67 -13.58 24.72
N CYS A 586 8.36 -13.93 25.80
CA CYS A 586 9.43 -14.92 25.75
C CYS A 586 8.91 -16.34 25.46
N LEU A 587 7.69 -16.68 25.90
CA LEU A 587 7.00 -17.91 25.48
C LEU A 587 6.67 -17.89 23.98
N GLY A 588 6.25 -16.75 23.44
CA GLY A 588 6.05 -16.56 22.00
C GLY A 588 7.35 -16.79 21.20
N LEU A 589 8.46 -16.20 21.64
CA LEU A 589 9.79 -16.42 21.04
C LEU A 589 10.20 -17.91 21.03
N LEU A 590 9.90 -18.63 22.12
CA LEU A 590 10.18 -20.06 22.21
C LEU A 590 9.28 -20.86 21.27
N SER A 591 7.99 -20.50 21.18
CA SER A 591 7.06 -21.09 20.22
C SER A 591 7.50 -20.87 18.79
N ASP A 592 8.02 -19.68 18.44
CA ASP A 592 8.53 -19.39 17.08
C ASP A 592 9.72 -20.28 16.72
N LEU A 593 10.66 -20.51 17.66
CA LEU A 593 11.78 -21.45 17.46
C LEU A 593 11.30 -22.89 17.26
N GLN A 594 10.34 -23.34 18.08
CA GLN A 594 9.78 -24.69 18.01
C GLN A 594 8.99 -24.94 16.71
N ASP A 595 8.24 -23.94 16.26
CA ASP A 595 7.55 -23.94 14.98
C ASP A 595 8.54 -24.12 13.82
N CYS A 596 9.59 -23.31 13.78
CA CYS A 596 10.63 -23.40 12.77
C CYS A 596 11.42 -24.72 12.83
N LEU A 597 11.62 -25.30 14.02
CA LEU A 597 12.18 -26.64 14.19
C LEU A 597 11.31 -27.75 13.59
N GLY A 598 9.98 -27.57 13.64
CA GLY A 598 9.01 -28.45 12.98
C GLY A 598 9.20 -28.44 11.46
N ASP A 599 9.38 -27.27 10.87
CA ASP A 599 9.56 -27.10 9.42
C ASP A 599 10.90 -27.65 8.89
N LEU A 600 11.86 -27.95 9.77
CA LEU A 600 13.15 -28.56 9.42
C LEU A 600 13.15 -30.09 9.45
N GLN A 601 12.00 -30.75 9.62
CA GLN A 601 11.91 -32.22 9.66
C GLN A 601 12.17 -32.85 8.29
N HIS A 602 11.60 -32.27 7.24
CA HIS A 602 11.71 -32.77 5.87
C HIS A 602 12.24 -31.68 4.95
N ARG A 603 13.07 -32.10 3.99
CA ARG A 603 13.70 -31.19 3.03
C ARG A 603 12.69 -30.42 2.22
N ASP A 604 11.67 -31.10 1.72
CA ASP A 604 10.67 -30.49 0.85
C ASP A 604 9.81 -29.47 1.62
N ASP A 605 9.39 -29.80 2.84
CA ASP A 605 8.63 -28.88 3.71
C ASP A 605 9.42 -27.61 4.01
N TYR A 606 10.72 -27.73 4.30
CA TYR A 606 11.59 -26.58 4.51
C TYR A 606 11.67 -25.69 3.27
N PHE A 607 12.02 -26.24 2.11
CA PHE A 607 12.21 -25.43 0.91
C PHE A 607 10.90 -24.86 0.36
N GLN A 608 9.79 -25.58 0.49
CA GLN A 608 8.48 -25.10 0.06
C GLN A 608 7.93 -24.02 0.99
N LYS A 609 8.07 -24.18 2.31
CA LYS A 609 7.40 -23.32 3.31
C LYS A 609 8.31 -22.82 4.41
N GLY A 610 9.05 -23.72 5.07
CA GLY A 610 9.86 -23.43 6.25
C GLY A 610 10.85 -22.27 6.09
N SER A 611 11.61 -22.25 4.99
CA SER A 611 12.58 -21.19 4.68
C SER A 611 11.91 -19.81 4.57
N LYS A 612 10.69 -19.76 4.03
CA LYS A 612 9.92 -18.51 3.80
C LYS A 612 9.30 -18.02 5.10
N LYS A 613 8.70 -18.92 5.89
CA LYS A 613 8.20 -18.64 7.23
C LYS A 613 9.33 -18.15 8.15
N MET A 614 10.47 -18.84 8.15
CA MET A 614 11.65 -18.46 8.93
C MET A 614 12.19 -17.08 8.53
N ALA A 615 12.24 -16.76 7.23
CA ALA A 615 12.63 -15.44 6.75
C ALA A 615 11.68 -14.33 7.21
N MET A 616 10.38 -14.59 7.24
CA MET A 616 9.34 -13.67 7.70
C MET A 616 9.45 -13.42 9.21
N ILE A 617 9.50 -14.49 10.03
CA ILE A 617 9.62 -14.41 11.50
C ILE A 617 10.90 -13.69 11.91
N GLN A 618 12.04 -14.04 11.29
CA GLN A 618 13.31 -13.35 11.52
C GLN A 618 13.15 -11.84 11.22
N GLY A 619 12.55 -11.49 10.07
CA GLY A 619 12.34 -10.09 9.68
C GLY A 619 11.45 -9.32 10.67
N MET A 620 10.41 -9.97 11.17
CA MET A 620 9.50 -9.45 12.19
C MET A 620 10.24 -9.07 13.48
N HIS A 621 11.06 -9.97 14.02
CA HIS A 621 11.84 -9.70 15.24
C HIS A 621 13.00 -8.72 15.01
N ALA A 622 13.65 -8.80 13.85
CA ALA A 622 14.74 -7.92 13.48
C ALA A 622 14.27 -6.47 13.39
N LYS A 623 13.15 -6.24 12.68
CA LYS A 623 12.57 -4.90 12.57
C LYS A 623 11.73 -4.53 13.77
N GLN A 624 11.22 -5.48 14.56
CA GLN A 624 10.25 -5.27 15.65
C GLN A 624 8.91 -4.72 15.15
N ARG A 625 8.49 -5.19 13.98
CA ARG A 625 7.28 -4.75 13.30
C ARG A 625 6.44 -5.96 12.95
N ALA A 626 5.13 -5.87 13.21
CA ALA A 626 4.23 -6.98 12.96
C ALA A 626 4.20 -7.39 11.48
N THR A 627 4.19 -8.69 11.28
CA THR A 627 3.85 -9.41 10.04
C THR A 627 2.95 -10.56 10.46
N HIS A 628 2.06 -11.07 9.60
CA HIS A 628 1.08 -12.07 10.05
C HIS A 628 1.73 -13.33 10.66
N GLY A 629 1.00 -14.00 11.55
CA GLY A 629 1.47 -15.18 12.26
C GLY A 629 0.82 -15.36 13.63
N ALA A 630 1.30 -16.36 14.38
CA ALA A 630 0.79 -16.73 15.69
C ALA A 630 1.24 -15.78 16.81
N ASN A 631 2.49 -15.29 16.77
CA ASN A 631 3.11 -14.54 17.87
C ASN A 631 3.39 -13.05 17.52
N THR A 632 2.44 -12.40 16.84
CA THR A 632 2.58 -11.00 16.39
C THR A 632 2.18 -9.98 17.44
N SER A 633 1.63 -10.44 18.58
CA SER A 633 1.07 -9.61 19.65
C SER A 633 2.08 -8.61 20.24
N MET A 634 3.38 -8.94 20.22
CA MET A 634 4.46 -8.07 20.69
C MET A 634 4.59 -6.79 19.86
N TYR A 635 4.23 -6.81 18.57
CA TYR A 635 4.48 -5.72 17.62
C TYR A 635 3.20 -5.11 17.04
N THR A 636 2.02 -5.48 17.57
CA THR A 636 0.72 -5.02 17.08
C THR A 636 0.09 -4.00 18.03
N ASN A 637 -0.36 -2.88 17.47
CA ASN A 637 -1.16 -1.88 18.18
C ASN A 637 -2.67 -2.17 18.05
N ALA A 638 -3.51 -1.35 18.70
CA ALA A 638 -4.96 -1.51 18.67
C ALA A 638 -5.53 -1.44 17.24
N VAL A 639 -5.07 -0.49 16.43
CA VAL A 639 -5.53 -0.27 15.06
C VAL A 639 -5.20 -1.48 14.18
N MET A 640 -3.98 -2.01 14.26
CA MET A 640 -3.60 -3.23 13.53
C MET A 640 -4.49 -4.42 13.88
N LYS A 641 -4.84 -4.59 15.17
CA LYS A 641 -5.72 -5.68 15.62
C LYS A 641 -7.14 -5.52 15.08
N GLU A 642 -7.67 -4.30 15.09
CA GLU A 642 -8.98 -3.98 14.51
C GLU A 642 -9.00 -4.27 13.00
N TYR A 643 -8.01 -3.78 12.26
CA TYR A 643 -7.93 -3.99 10.81
C TYR A 643 -7.72 -5.46 10.47
N ARG A 644 -6.86 -6.19 11.19
CA ARG A 644 -6.70 -7.64 11.03
C ARG A 644 -8.02 -8.37 11.22
N ALA A 645 -8.77 -8.06 12.27
CA ALA A 645 -10.08 -8.68 12.53
C ALA A 645 -11.09 -8.34 11.42
N ALA A 646 -11.12 -7.08 10.98
CA ALA A 646 -12.08 -6.62 9.99
C ALA A 646 -11.81 -7.21 8.59
N PHE A 647 -10.54 -7.33 8.18
CA PHE A 647 -10.13 -8.00 6.95
C PHE A 647 -10.44 -9.49 6.99
N LYS A 648 -10.21 -10.15 8.13
CA LYS A 648 -10.55 -11.57 8.31
C LYS A 648 -12.05 -11.83 8.18
N MET A 649 -12.90 -10.94 8.71
CA MET A 649 -14.36 -11.07 8.60
C MET A 649 -14.92 -10.67 7.22
N GLY A 650 -14.23 -9.79 6.48
CA GLY A 650 -14.74 -9.23 5.24
C GLY A 650 -14.23 -9.89 3.95
N ILE A 651 -13.15 -10.68 4.04
CA ILE A 651 -12.60 -11.45 2.91
C ILE A 651 -13.10 -12.91 2.92
N ALA A 652 -13.41 -13.45 4.11
CA ALA A 652 -14.15 -14.71 4.28
C ALA A 652 -15.61 -14.57 3.78
#